data_AF-A0A9W2ZH18-F1
#
_entry.id   AF-A0A9W2ZH18-F1
#
_cell.length_a   1.000
_cell.length_b   1.000
_cell.length_c   1.000
_cell.angle_alpha   90.00
_cell.angle_beta   90.00
_cell.angle_gamma   90.00
#
_symmetry.space_group_name_H-M   'P 1'
#
loop_
_entity.id
_entity.type
_entity.pdbx_description
1 polymer ?
#
loop_
_entity_poly.entity_id
_entity_poly.type
_entity_poly.pdbx_seq_one_letter_code
_entity_poly.pdbx_strand_id
1 'polypeptide(L)'
;MEYLMVFAFLIVAELTAVTSWQQEWQPNYVSRTPESVTPPPFMGQDDSTENMKLLMVESDTAFVGGRNRLYYLSLKNLSKISTLEWQADDYSKMTCNRKSKVGCENYIRIVVRKSKDKLFVCGTHAFQPRCRHYEFTEQNGFRMQMPKKEDEVGTGMCPFDPNHNSTAIYINGSFYAATVSDPDSRDPLILQKNSESILIRTQPRDSIFLNEPDFVSSYDKDDKVFFFFREMAVENINCGKAVFSRVGRVCKMDKGGAVRTLQNTFTSFFKARINCSIPGEIPFYFDEIQSTSEFGQGNYRPTKDSGDRSDMIYAVFNTPENAIRGSAVCAYKYTDITQVFKRRFKGQESYNYNWLPVSWDNTPSPHPEECHNGSQGAYGYKHLNFIKSHPLMDEAMQPSGGRPMLVFTSINAKLTQIAVDWQVLAADKNYYDVMFVGTDDGRVIKAINKGTKGEIESVVIEDIQVMPHGVPVTSLKIHSDRNDQSQQRLIVMSKERIITIPLQRCNRSNTCSSCVALQDPYCAWNQGLKQCLAAETGVQSIATGTNSNCQPEVEVEPKTQAPEELTTPAKCTCANTKPEDEAEKEILANNQDKNEDAKAGATMTAQAGGAPLEILVTAVIIAILVSLVVGFFIGYKFQSCRKNRDRDVFYESSSLQRGRNRLSSGDNPYFHTDPKNMQPLKQSNIVVNLKNGKANSLAEPKTVMKSNKVYL
;
A
#
# COMPACT_ATOMS: atom_id res chain seq x y z
N MET A 1 19.90 -20.50 -46.59
CA MET A 1 19.66 -21.36 -45.41
C MET A 1 20.38 -20.81 -44.18
N GLU A 2 21.68 -20.51 -44.24
CA GLU A 2 22.43 -19.96 -43.10
C GLU A 2 21.92 -18.59 -42.60
N TYR A 3 21.59 -17.66 -43.49
CA TYR A 3 21.02 -16.35 -43.10
C TYR A 3 19.64 -16.45 -42.43
N LEU A 4 18.86 -17.49 -42.73
CA LEU A 4 17.53 -17.68 -42.14
C LEU A 4 17.64 -18.24 -40.72
N MET A 5 18.64 -19.10 -40.46
CA MET A 5 18.94 -19.58 -39.11
C MET A 5 19.48 -18.45 -38.22
N VAL A 6 20.33 -17.56 -38.74
CA VAL A 6 20.84 -16.41 -37.98
C VAL A 6 19.72 -15.42 -37.65
N PHE A 7 18.80 -15.19 -38.59
CA PHE A 7 17.63 -14.33 -38.34
C PHE A 7 16.65 -14.96 -37.34
N ALA A 8 16.43 -16.27 -37.41
CA ALA A 8 15.62 -17.00 -36.42
C ALA A 8 16.28 -16.99 -35.04
N PHE A 9 17.61 -17.15 -34.95
CA PHE A 9 18.33 -17.05 -33.68
C PHE A 9 18.30 -15.63 -33.10
N LEU A 10 18.38 -14.59 -33.93
CA LEU A 10 18.27 -13.20 -33.48
C LEU A 10 16.85 -12.85 -33.04
N ILE A 11 15.82 -13.36 -33.72
CA ILE A 11 14.42 -13.18 -33.31
C ILE A 11 14.11 -13.96 -32.03
N VAL A 12 14.63 -15.18 -31.88
CA VAL A 12 14.49 -15.93 -30.62
C VAL A 12 15.29 -15.26 -29.50
N ALA A 13 16.49 -14.76 -29.77
CA ALA A 13 17.28 -14.01 -28.80
C ALA A 13 16.61 -12.69 -28.39
N GLU A 14 16.01 -11.95 -29.33
CA GLU A 14 15.21 -10.75 -29.05
C GLU A 14 13.91 -11.12 -28.31
N LEU A 15 13.20 -12.19 -28.68
CA LEU A 15 12.02 -12.66 -27.95
C LEU A 15 12.35 -13.14 -26.53
N THR A 16 13.55 -13.67 -26.29
CA THR A 16 14.04 -13.95 -24.93
C THR A 16 14.58 -12.72 -24.20
N ALA A 17 14.93 -11.66 -24.93
CA ALA A 17 15.44 -10.40 -24.37
C ALA A 17 14.33 -9.35 -24.13
N VAL A 18 13.14 -9.52 -24.72
CA VAL A 18 11.94 -8.73 -24.37
C VAL A 18 11.23 -9.36 -23.17
N THR A 19 11.94 -9.52 -22.06
CA THR A 19 11.34 -9.58 -20.72
C THR A 19 11.83 -8.39 -19.90
N SER A 20 11.74 -7.19 -20.47
CA SER A 20 12.11 -5.95 -19.77
C SER A 20 11.02 -5.42 -18.84
N TRP A 21 9.92 -6.15 -18.69
CA TRP A 21 8.87 -5.91 -17.71
C TRP A 21 8.59 -7.23 -16.98
N GLN A 22 8.52 -7.18 -15.63
CA GLN A 22 8.17 -8.36 -14.85
C GLN A 22 6.80 -8.87 -15.29
N GLN A 23 6.73 -10.15 -15.64
CA GLN A 23 5.48 -10.83 -15.94
C GLN A 23 4.59 -10.82 -14.68
N GLU A 24 3.31 -10.46 -14.84
CA GLU A 24 2.34 -10.50 -13.75
C GLU A 24 2.33 -11.91 -13.15
N TRP A 25 2.49 -11.99 -11.83
CA TRP A 25 2.60 -13.27 -11.13
C TRP A 25 1.36 -14.13 -11.38
N GLN A 26 1.55 -15.43 -11.51
CA GLN A 26 0.46 -16.39 -11.59
C GLN A 26 0.22 -16.95 -10.19
N PRO A 27 -0.92 -16.65 -9.54
CA PRO A 27 -1.20 -17.23 -8.23
C PRO A 27 -1.39 -18.74 -8.38
N ASN A 28 -0.90 -19.52 -7.41
CA ASN A 28 -1.13 -20.98 -7.40
C ASN A 28 -2.63 -21.30 -7.35
N TYR A 29 -3.43 -20.38 -6.79
CA TYR A 29 -4.88 -20.53 -6.71
C TYR A 29 -5.61 -19.18 -6.77
N VAL A 30 -6.69 -19.11 -7.54
CA VAL A 30 -7.62 -17.96 -7.56
C VAL A 30 -8.92 -18.36 -6.92
N SER A 31 -9.43 -17.54 -6.02
CA SER A 31 -10.64 -17.87 -5.29
C SER A 31 -11.55 -16.67 -5.02
N ARG A 32 -12.80 -16.98 -4.71
CA ARG A 32 -13.81 -16.00 -4.32
C ARG A 32 -14.42 -16.45 -3.01
N THR A 33 -14.59 -15.49 -2.11
CA THR A 33 -15.33 -15.72 -0.87
C THR A 33 -16.80 -15.97 -1.23
N PRO A 34 -17.45 -17.02 -0.67
CA PRO A 34 -18.86 -17.28 -0.91
C PRO A 34 -19.75 -16.09 -0.53
N GLU A 35 -20.91 -15.96 -1.18
CA GLU A 35 -21.88 -14.91 -0.82
C GLU A 35 -22.39 -15.05 0.62
N SER A 36 -22.47 -16.28 1.15
CA SER A 36 -22.80 -16.59 2.55
C SER A 36 -21.54 -16.98 3.34
N VAL A 37 -20.91 -15.99 3.97
CA VAL A 37 -19.78 -16.21 4.88
C VAL A 37 -20.31 -16.47 6.30
N THR A 38 -19.69 -17.41 7.00
CA THR A 38 -19.93 -17.66 8.43
C THR A 38 -18.67 -17.32 9.23
N PRO A 39 -18.73 -16.36 10.19
CA PRO A 39 -19.88 -15.52 10.53
C PRO A 39 -20.24 -14.50 9.41
N PRO A 40 -21.49 -14.01 9.38
CA PRO A 40 -21.92 -13.03 8.38
C PRO A 40 -21.10 -11.73 8.50
N PRO A 41 -20.94 -10.97 7.40
CA PRO A 41 -20.27 -9.67 7.44
C PRO A 41 -20.94 -8.71 8.43
N PHE A 42 -20.13 -7.96 9.17
CA PHE A 42 -20.63 -6.83 9.96
C PHE A 42 -20.71 -5.58 9.09
N MET A 43 -21.90 -4.97 8.98
CA MET A 43 -22.19 -3.86 8.06
C MET A 43 -22.31 -2.48 8.75
N GLY A 44 -22.14 -2.41 10.07
CA GLY A 44 -22.44 -1.19 10.82
C GLY A 44 -23.95 -0.99 10.99
N GLN A 45 -24.39 0.26 11.18
CA GLN A 45 -25.83 0.59 11.30
C GLN A 45 -26.37 1.25 10.03
N ASP A 46 -25.53 2.00 9.28
CA ASP A 46 -25.88 2.64 8.02
C ASP A 46 -24.94 2.16 6.89
N ASP A 47 -25.39 1.22 6.06
CA ASP A 47 -24.59 0.40 5.13
C ASP A 47 -23.65 1.16 4.16
N SER A 48 -23.89 2.44 3.87
CA SER A 48 -23.15 3.20 2.83
C SER A 48 -22.36 4.42 3.32
N THR A 49 -22.46 4.81 4.60
CA THR A 49 -21.81 6.06 5.10
C THR A 49 -21.00 5.89 6.39
N GLU A 50 -20.82 4.65 6.85
CA GLU A 50 -20.20 4.33 8.13
C GLU A 50 -18.73 4.79 8.21
N ASN A 51 -17.98 4.70 7.10
CA ASN A 51 -16.56 5.07 7.00
C ASN A 51 -15.71 4.45 8.14
N MET A 52 -15.88 3.14 8.29
CA MET A 52 -15.30 2.36 9.38
C MET A 52 -13.77 2.38 9.39
N LYS A 53 -13.21 2.40 10.61
CA LYS A 53 -11.78 2.26 10.89
C LYS A 53 -11.59 1.31 12.07
N LEU A 54 -10.72 0.32 11.91
CA LEU A 54 -10.27 -0.55 12.98
C LEU A 54 -9.31 0.27 13.85
N LEU A 55 -9.70 0.53 15.10
CA LEU A 55 -8.96 1.43 15.98
C LEU A 55 -8.08 0.69 16.97
N MET A 56 -8.57 -0.44 17.49
CA MET A 56 -7.85 -1.25 18.47
C MET A 56 -8.39 -2.69 18.46
N VAL A 57 -7.51 -3.66 18.59
CA VAL A 57 -7.85 -5.08 18.74
C VAL A 57 -7.31 -5.58 20.07
N GLU A 58 -8.14 -6.27 20.85
CA GLU A 58 -7.82 -6.80 22.17
C GLU A 58 -8.19 -8.28 22.25
N SER A 59 -7.22 -9.17 22.03
CA SER A 59 -7.44 -10.63 22.02
C SER A 59 -8.58 -11.05 21.07
N ASP A 60 -9.80 -11.25 21.60
CA ASP A 60 -11.00 -11.71 20.90
C ASP A 60 -12.02 -10.59 20.62
N THR A 61 -11.70 -9.33 20.94
CA THR A 61 -12.59 -8.19 20.73
C THR A 61 -11.90 -7.06 19.97
N ALA A 62 -12.70 -6.15 19.39
CA ALA A 62 -12.19 -5.01 18.65
C ALA A 62 -13.04 -3.75 18.85
N PHE A 63 -12.36 -2.61 18.87
CA PHE A 63 -12.95 -1.28 18.78
C PHE A 63 -12.93 -0.80 17.32
N VAL A 64 -14.11 -0.57 16.77
CA VAL A 64 -14.29 -0.09 15.39
C VAL A 64 -14.97 1.26 15.43
N GLY A 65 -14.26 2.29 14.97
CA GLY A 65 -14.81 3.63 14.82
C GLY A 65 -15.63 3.73 13.54
N GLY A 66 -16.80 4.36 13.63
CA GLY A 66 -17.68 4.61 12.49
C GLY A 66 -18.23 6.04 12.54
N ARG A 67 -19.33 6.25 11.80
CA ARG A 67 -20.02 7.52 11.75
C ARG A 67 -20.88 7.66 13.00
N ASN A 68 -20.59 8.70 13.78
CA ASN A 68 -21.26 9.04 15.03
C ASN A 68 -21.19 7.97 16.13
N ARG A 69 -20.42 6.88 15.91
CA ARG A 69 -20.45 5.70 16.76
C ARG A 69 -19.09 5.06 16.91
N LEU A 70 -18.91 4.40 18.04
CA LEU A 70 -17.81 3.47 18.31
C LEU A 70 -18.42 2.11 18.68
N TYR A 71 -18.08 1.09 17.90
CA TYR A 71 -18.53 -0.28 18.11
C TYR A 71 -17.50 -1.06 18.91
N TYR A 72 -17.97 -1.84 19.89
CA TYR A 72 -17.19 -2.89 20.54
C TYR A 72 -17.72 -4.25 20.06
N LEU A 73 -16.91 -4.97 19.29
CA LEU A 73 -17.29 -6.19 18.58
C LEU A 73 -16.54 -7.40 19.12
N SER A 74 -17.21 -8.56 19.11
CA SER A 74 -16.57 -9.88 19.24
C SER A 74 -15.99 -10.31 17.90
N LEU A 75 -14.72 -10.70 17.85
CA LEU A 75 -14.06 -11.17 16.63
C LEU A 75 -14.39 -12.63 16.29
N LYS A 76 -14.96 -13.40 17.23
CA LYS A 76 -15.31 -14.81 17.02
C LYS A 76 -16.49 -14.99 16.06
N ASN A 77 -17.45 -14.07 16.14
CA ASN A 77 -18.72 -14.13 15.41
C ASN A 77 -19.13 -12.79 14.79
N LEU A 78 -18.25 -11.78 14.86
CA LEU A 78 -18.52 -10.40 14.42
C LEU A 78 -19.78 -9.77 15.06
N SER A 79 -20.19 -10.24 16.24
CA SER A 79 -21.36 -9.70 16.93
C SER A 79 -21.03 -8.43 17.70
N LYS A 80 -21.94 -7.46 17.66
CA LYS A 80 -21.88 -6.22 18.44
C LYS A 80 -22.14 -6.48 19.92
N ILE A 81 -21.15 -6.24 20.77
CA ILE A 81 -21.25 -6.38 22.23
C ILE A 81 -21.77 -5.08 22.85
N SER A 82 -21.16 -3.95 22.48
CA SER A 82 -21.53 -2.63 22.99
C SER A 82 -21.36 -1.55 21.92
N THR A 83 -22.00 -0.40 22.12
CA THR A 83 -21.90 0.74 21.20
C THR A 83 -21.94 2.03 21.98
N LEU A 84 -21.02 2.92 21.66
CA LEU A 84 -21.03 4.30 22.12
C LEU A 84 -21.56 5.18 20.99
N GLU A 85 -22.61 5.95 21.28
CA GLU A 85 -23.09 6.99 20.39
C GLU A 85 -22.48 8.35 20.78
N TRP A 86 -21.84 9.00 19.81
CA TRP A 86 -21.26 10.31 19.97
C TRP A 86 -21.39 11.11 18.67
N GLN A 87 -22.46 11.88 18.59
CA GLN A 87 -22.75 12.78 17.47
C GLN A 87 -22.09 14.15 17.65
N ALA A 88 -21.81 14.81 16.52
CA ALA A 88 -21.47 16.23 16.51
C ALA A 88 -22.70 17.07 16.88
N ASP A 89 -22.50 18.22 17.52
CA ASP A 89 -23.57 19.19 17.81
C ASP A 89 -24.02 19.92 16.55
N ASP A 90 -25.27 20.40 16.55
CA ASP A 90 -25.89 21.02 15.37
C ASP A 90 -25.16 22.29 14.90
N TYR A 91 -24.55 23.04 15.83
CA TYR A 91 -23.78 24.23 15.49
C TYR A 91 -22.51 23.88 14.71
N SER A 92 -21.77 22.85 15.15
CA SER A 92 -20.59 22.32 14.45
C SER A 92 -20.97 21.79 13.06
N LYS A 93 -22.07 21.02 12.95
CA LYS A 93 -22.59 20.51 11.67
C LYS A 93 -22.96 21.66 10.72
N MET A 94 -23.71 22.65 11.19
CA MET A 94 -24.11 23.82 10.40
C MET A 94 -22.89 24.61 9.91
N THR A 95 -21.90 24.81 10.78
CA THR A 95 -20.66 25.53 10.44
C THR A 95 -19.85 24.79 9.37
N CYS A 96 -19.76 23.47 9.47
CA CYS A 96 -19.09 22.61 8.50
C CYS A 96 -19.81 22.64 7.13
N ASN A 97 -21.13 22.47 7.14
CA ASN A 97 -21.95 22.48 5.92
C ASN A 97 -21.89 23.84 5.20
N ARG A 98 -21.84 24.96 5.94
CA ARG A 98 -21.67 26.31 5.36
C ARG A 98 -20.34 26.48 4.64
N LYS A 99 -19.31 25.70 5.00
CA LYS A 99 -18.01 25.66 4.33
C LYS A 99 -17.96 24.64 3.17
N SER A 100 -19.11 24.06 2.80
CA SER A 100 -19.25 23.07 1.72
C SER A 100 -18.30 21.87 1.86
N LYS A 101 -17.97 21.47 3.09
CA LYS A 101 -17.18 20.27 3.38
C LYS A 101 -18.08 19.03 3.32
N VAL A 102 -17.55 17.90 2.86
CA VAL A 102 -18.24 16.61 2.85
C VAL A 102 -17.91 15.85 4.13
N GLY A 103 -18.89 15.12 4.70
CA GLY A 103 -18.68 14.36 5.94
C GLY A 103 -18.76 15.22 7.20
N CYS A 104 -19.73 16.15 7.27
CA CYS A 104 -19.97 17.02 8.43
C CYS A 104 -20.64 16.29 9.60
N GLU A 105 -20.05 15.19 10.03
CA GLU A 105 -20.49 14.32 11.12
C GLU A 105 -19.30 14.00 12.02
N ASN A 106 -19.54 13.32 13.14
CA ASN A 106 -18.45 12.88 13.99
C ASN A 106 -17.96 11.50 13.60
N TYR A 107 -16.79 11.39 12.96
CA TYR A 107 -16.18 10.10 12.67
C TYR A 107 -15.18 9.76 13.77
N ILE A 108 -15.34 8.63 14.45
CA ILE A 108 -14.42 8.21 15.50
C ILE A 108 -13.14 7.67 14.85
N ARG A 109 -11.99 8.29 15.14
CA ARG A 109 -10.72 8.00 14.45
C ARG A 109 -9.63 7.50 15.37
N ILE A 110 -9.79 7.65 16.68
CA ILE A 110 -8.79 7.27 17.69
C ILE A 110 -9.49 6.69 18.90
N VAL A 111 -9.02 5.52 19.33
CA VAL A 111 -9.32 4.93 20.62
C VAL A 111 -7.99 4.43 21.18
N VAL A 112 -7.62 4.87 22.37
CA VAL A 112 -6.47 4.35 23.10
C VAL A 112 -6.87 4.00 24.53
N ARG A 113 -6.30 2.93 25.07
CA ARG A 113 -6.53 2.48 26.44
C ARG A 113 -5.47 3.06 27.35
N LYS A 114 -5.88 3.93 28.28
CA LYS A 114 -4.99 4.62 29.23
C LYS A 114 -4.68 3.77 30.46
N SER A 115 -5.66 2.99 30.88
CA SER A 115 -5.56 1.97 31.94
C SER A 115 -6.66 0.93 31.72
N LYS A 116 -6.70 -0.13 32.53
CA LYS A 116 -7.63 -1.27 32.37
C LYS A 116 -9.06 -0.86 32.01
N ASP A 117 -9.61 0.09 32.75
CA ASP A 117 -11.01 0.53 32.58
C ASP A 117 -11.14 1.94 31.98
N LYS A 118 -10.05 2.56 31.48
CA LYS A 118 -10.08 3.95 30.98
C LYS A 118 -9.69 4.03 29.51
N LEU A 119 -10.60 4.53 28.69
CA LEU A 119 -10.41 4.80 27.28
C LEU A 119 -10.31 6.30 27.02
N PHE A 120 -9.49 6.67 26.05
CA PHE A 120 -9.42 8.01 25.48
C PHE A 120 -9.80 7.92 24.01
N VAL A 121 -10.87 8.63 23.64
CA VAL A 121 -11.54 8.51 22.36
C VAL A 121 -11.59 9.88 21.70
N CYS A 122 -11.22 9.96 20.42
CA CYS A 122 -11.32 11.20 19.64
C CYS A 122 -12.04 10.98 18.32
N GLY A 123 -12.77 12.01 17.89
CA GLY A 123 -13.48 12.02 16.62
C GLY A 123 -13.34 13.36 15.89
N THR A 124 -13.66 13.37 14.60
CA THR A 124 -13.57 14.54 13.73
C THR A 124 -14.55 15.65 14.11
N HIS A 125 -15.67 15.28 14.73
CA HIS A 125 -16.74 16.15 15.24
C HIS A 125 -17.11 17.27 14.25
N ALA A 126 -17.44 16.90 13.01
CA ALA A 126 -17.77 17.82 11.91
C ALA A 126 -16.68 18.88 11.63
N PHE A 127 -15.45 18.43 11.36
CA PHE A 127 -14.27 19.29 11.14
C PHE A 127 -13.96 20.21 12.34
N GLN A 128 -14.26 19.76 13.56
CA GLN A 128 -13.86 20.41 14.82
C GLN A 128 -13.40 19.36 15.83
N PRO A 129 -12.25 18.71 15.64
CA PRO A 129 -11.87 17.51 16.37
C PRO A 129 -11.98 17.66 17.89
N ARG A 130 -12.59 16.66 18.53
CA ARG A 130 -12.82 16.61 19.98
C ARG A 130 -12.33 15.28 20.55
N CYS A 131 -11.96 15.29 21.83
CA CYS A 131 -11.55 14.10 22.57
C CYS A 131 -12.29 13.98 23.91
N ARG A 132 -12.58 12.76 24.33
CA ARG A 132 -13.29 12.40 25.56
C ARG A 132 -12.62 11.24 26.29
N HIS A 133 -12.81 11.19 27.60
CA HIS A 133 -12.39 10.06 28.43
C HIS A 133 -13.61 9.25 28.86
N TYR A 134 -13.54 7.95 28.62
CA TYR A 134 -14.57 7.00 28.98
C TYR A 134 -14.02 6.02 29.99
N GLU A 135 -14.85 5.64 30.95
CA GLU A 135 -14.69 4.40 31.68
C GLU A 135 -15.38 3.30 30.88
N PHE A 136 -14.73 2.16 30.74
CA PHE A 136 -15.26 1.05 29.96
C PHE A 136 -14.93 -0.28 30.63
N THR A 137 -15.97 -1.07 30.86
CA THR A 137 -15.85 -2.49 31.18
C THR A 137 -16.83 -3.27 30.31
N GLU A 138 -16.52 -4.54 30.03
CA GLU A 138 -17.38 -5.36 29.17
C GLU A 138 -18.80 -5.51 29.73
N GLN A 139 -18.95 -5.54 31.05
CA GLN A 139 -20.24 -5.69 31.73
C GLN A 139 -21.06 -4.40 31.74
N ASN A 140 -20.41 -3.24 31.92
CA ASN A 140 -21.10 -1.96 32.13
C ASN A 140 -21.12 -1.08 30.88
N GLY A 141 -20.43 -1.49 29.81
CA GLY A 141 -20.31 -0.72 28.58
C GLY A 141 -19.56 0.60 28.79
N PHE A 142 -19.88 1.60 27.95
CA PHE A 142 -19.23 2.90 27.94
C PHE A 142 -19.89 3.86 28.93
N ARG A 143 -19.14 4.37 29.90
CA ARG A 143 -19.57 5.40 30.85
C ARG A 143 -18.64 6.61 30.75
N MET A 144 -19.16 7.79 30.42
CA MET A 144 -18.33 9.00 30.42
C MET A 144 -17.84 9.31 31.83
N GLN A 145 -16.53 9.51 32.02
CA GLN A 145 -15.96 9.80 33.34
C GLN A 145 -16.34 11.19 33.87
N MET A 146 -16.83 12.08 33.02
CA MET A 146 -17.24 13.43 33.41
C MET A 146 -18.58 13.78 32.75
N PRO A 147 -19.60 14.24 33.51
CA PRO A 147 -20.80 14.82 32.93
C PRO A 147 -20.44 16.22 32.39
N LYS A 148 -20.45 16.42 31.06
CA LYS A 148 -20.44 17.74 30.38
C LYS A 148 -19.44 18.80 30.95
N LYS A 149 -18.25 18.41 31.41
CA LYS A 149 -17.11 19.35 31.42
C LYS A 149 -16.47 19.25 30.03
N GLU A 150 -16.35 20.40 29.38
CA GLU A 150 -16.06 20.61 27.96
C GLU A 150 -15.16 19.55 27.32
N ASP A 151 -15.59 19.00 26.19
CA ASP A 151 -14.80 18.10 25.36
C ASP A 151 -13.39 18.67 25.15
N GLU A 152 -12.35 17.86 25.39
CA GLU A 152 -10.98 18.28 25.16
C GLU A 152 -10.81 18.66 23.69
N VAL A 153 -10.08 19.75 23.44
CA VAL A 153 -9.73 20.16 22.08
C VAL A 153 -8.88 19.06 21.45
N GLY A 154 -9.38 18.45 20.37
CA GLY A 154 -8.71 17.36 19.66
C GLY A 154 -7.77 17.83 18.54
N THR A 155 -7.55 19.14 18.40
CA THR A 155 -6.65 19.73 17.39
C THR A 155 -5.23 19.19 17.55
N GLY A 156 -4.64 18.66 16.47
CA GLY A 156 -3.33 18.01 16.49
C GLY A 156 -3.31 16.61 17.13
N MET A 157 -4.45 16.14 17.66
CA MET A 157 -4.62 14.77 18.16
C MET A 157 -5.40 13.92 17.17
N CYS A 158 -6.48 14.47 16.61
CA CYS A 158 -7.41 13.78 15.71
C CYS A 158 -7.55 14.60 14.40
N PRO A 159 -7.66 13.95 13.22
CA PRO A 159 -7.84 14.67 11.96
C PRO A 159 -9.17 15.43 11.89
N PHE A 160 -9.21 16.48 11.06
CA PHE A 160 -10.43 17.23 10.75
C PHE A 160 -11.29 16.49 9.72
N ASP A 161 -10.67 16.03 8.64
CA ASP A 161 -11.32 15.27 7.58
C ASP A 161 -11.29 13.77 7.90
N PRO A 162 -12.41 13.04 7.78
CA PRO A 162 -12.46 11.59 8.01
C PRO A 162 -11.55 10.77 7.09
N ASN A 163 -11.21 11.25 5.90
CA ASN A 163 -10.34 10.56 4.95
C ASN A 163 -8.86 10.92 5.13
N HIS A 164 -8.53 11.85 6.01
CA HIS A 164 -7.15 12.26 6.24
C HIS A 164 -6.38 11.18 7.00
N ASN A 165 -5.21 10.84 6.45
CA ASN A 165 -4.32 9.84 7.01
C ASN A 165 -3.77 10.32 8.36
N SER A 166 -3.90 9.47 9.36
CA SER A 166 -3.51 9.77 10.74
C SER A 166 -3.30 8.49 11.53
N THR A 167 -2.36 8.57 12.46
CA THR A 167 -2.00 7.49 13.36
C THR A 167 -1.82 8.02 14.77
N ALA A 168 -2.10 7.17 15.76
CA ALA A 168 -1.96 7.51 17.17
C ALA A 168 -1.69 6.27 18.00
N ILE A 169 -0.90 6.44 19.06
CA ILE A 169 -0.50 5.36 19.96
C ILE A 169 -0.34 5.91 21.39
N TYR A 170 -0.64 5.10 22.41
CA TYR A 170 -0.50 5.46 23.82
C TYR A 170 0.48 4.52 24.50
N ILE A 171 1.58 5.06 25.02
CA ILE A 171 2.71 4.29 25.57
C ILE A 171 3.22 4.99 26.83
N ASN A 172 3.42 4.25 27.92
CA ASN A 172 4.04 4.74 29.15
C ASN A 172 3.45 6.05 29.68
N GLY A 173 2.13 6.20 29.67
CA GLY A 173 1.45 7.41 30.16
C GLY A 173 1.47 8.59 29.17
N SER A 174 2.06 8.43 27.99
CA SER A 174 2.13 9.46 26.95
C SER A 174 1.33 9.05 25.71
N PHE A 175 0.52 9.99 25.22
CA PHE A 175 -0.21 9.87 23.97
C PHE A 175 0.61 10.48 22.84
N TYR A 176 0.79 9.76 21.75
CA TYR A 176 1.42 10.25 20.53
C TYR A 176 0.39 10.25 19.41
N ALA A 177 0.37 11.30 18.60
CA ALA A 177 -0.47 11.41 17.42
C ALA A 177 0.30 12.06 16.28
N ALA A 178 0.02 11.63 15.05
CA ALA A 178 0.52 12.26 13.85
C ALA A 178 -0.66 12.59 12.94
N THR A 179 -0.91 13.88 12.76
CA THR A 179 -2.07 14.44 12.04
C THR A 179 -1.82 15.93 11.74
N VAL A 180 -2.86 16.69 11.44
CA VAL A 180 -2.81 18.14 11.17
C VAL A 180 -3.43 18.95 12.31
N SER A 181 -2.95 20.18 12.50
CA SER A 181 -3.53 21.12 13.47
C SER A 181 -4.47 22.17 12.88
N ASP A 182 -4.53 22.28 11.56
CA ASP A 182 -5.46 23.18 10.86
C ASP A 182 -6.35 22.42 9.85
N PRO A 183 -7.57 22.92 9.58
CA PRO A 183 -8.50 22.28 8.64
C PRO A 183 -8.04 22.24 7.18
N ASP A 184 -7.02 23.03 6.83
CA ASP A 184 -6.48 23.12 5.47
C ASP A 184 -5.18 22.30 5.31
N SER A 185 -4.82 21.51 6.33
CA SER A 185 -3.64 20.65 6.36
C SER A 185 -2.29 21.35 6.13
N ARG A 186 -2.18 22.65 6.45
CA ARG A 186 -0.96 23.47 6.26
C ARG A 186 0.06 23.34 7.39
N ASP A 187 -0.35 22.86 8.56
CA ASP A 187 0.51 22.60 9.71
C ASP A 187 0.37 21.13 10.17
N PRO A 188 0.98 20.20 9.42
CA PRO A 188 1.11 18.81 9.83
C PRO A 188 2.06 18.71 11.03
N LEU A 189 1.78 17.79 11.94
CA LEU A 189 2.60 17.58 13.11
C LEU A 189 2.60 16.14 13.60
N ILE A 190 3.69 15.81 14.29
CA ILE A 190 3.70 14.76 15.30
C ILE A 190 3.61 15.46 16.65
N LEU A 191 2.73 14.97 17.53
CA LEU A 191 2.41 15.50 18.84
C LEU A 191 2.61 14.41 19.89
N GLN A 192 3.22 14.77 21.01
CA GLN A 192 3.21 14.00 22.25
C GLN A 192 2.47 14.80 23.33
N LYS A 193 1.54 14.15 24.02
CA LYS A 193 0.89 14.62 25.24
C LYS A 193 1.25 13.67 26.37
N ASN A 194 2.06 14.12 27.32
CA ASN A 194 2.42 13.30 28.47
C ASN A 194 1.28 13.27 29.52
N SER A 195 1.47 12.51 30.61
CA SER A 195 0.51 12.38 31.71
C SER A 195 0.25 13.68 32.47
N GLU A 196 1.21 14.61 32.46
CA GLU A 196 1.12 15.95 33.07
C GLU A 196 0.43 16.96 32.13
N SER A 197 -0.09 16.51 30.98
CA SER A 197 -0.69 17.35 29.93
C SER A 197 0.27 18.36 29.29
N ILE A 198 1.58 18.14 29.41
CA ILE A 198 2.60 18.87 28.66
C ILE A 198 2.59 18.37 27.22
N LEU A 199 2.59 19.31 26.27
CA LEU A 199 2.56 19.06 24.84
C LEU A 199 3.92 19.35 24.22
N ILE A 200 4.44 18.38 23.48
CA ILE A 200 5.65 18.51 22.66
C ILE A 200 5.27 18.16 21.23
N ARG A 201 5.75 18.94 20.25
CA ARG A 201 5.44 18.69 18.83
C ARG A 201 6.65 18.84 17.92
N THR A 202 6.50 18.50 16.65
CA THR A 202 7.43 18.92 15.61
C THR A 202 7.36 20.44 15.38
N GLN A 203 8.43 21.01 14.84
CA GLN A 203 8.53 22.44 14.56
C GLN A 203 7.36 22.90 13.67
N PRO A 204 6.56 23.91 14.06
CA PRO A 204 5.40 24.34 13.29
C PRO A 204 5.76 24.91 11.92
N ARG A 205 5.02 24.50 10.89
CA ARG A 205 5.15 24.97 9.49
C ARG A 205 6.59 24.93 8.95
N ASP A 206 7.37 23.94 9.37
CA ASP A 206 8.74 23.73 8.91
C ASP A 206 8.79 22.52 7.98
N SER A 207 8.98 22.79 6.68
CA SER A 207 9.01 21.75 5.64
C SER A 207 10.21 20.81 5.76
N ILE A 208 11.28 21.21 6.46
CA ILE A 208 12.41 20.32 6.71
C ILE A 208 12.00 19.22 7.70
N PHE A 209 11.15 19.55 8.69
CA PHE A 209 10.58 18.57 9.61
C PHE A 209 9.53 17.72 8.93
N LEU A 210 8.49 18.33 8.36
CA LEU A 210 7.36 17.65 7.73
C LEU A 210 6.82 18.49 6.56
N ASN A 211 6.71 17.90 5.37
CA ASN A 211 6.24 18.61 4.19
C ASN A 211 5.07 17.88 3.52
N GLU A 212 3.84 18.30 3.82
CA GLU A 212 2.60 17.67 3.34
C GLU A 212 2.61 16.13 3.53
N PRO A 213 2.81 15.61 4.77
CA PRO A 213 2.92 14.19 5.00
C PRO A 213 1.58 13.46 5.04
N ASP A 214 1.55 12.24 4.52
CA ASP A 214 0.51 11.25 4.74
C ASP A 214 0.98 10.21 5.77
N PHE A 215 0.41 10.24 6.98
CA PHE A 215 0.80 9.33 8.07
C PHE A 215 0.15 7.95 7.95
N VAL A 216 0.97 6.91 7.83
CA VAL A 216 0.54 5.53 7.61
C VAL A 216 0.37 4.77 8.93
N SER A 217 1.42 4.75 9.76
CA SER A 217 1.43 3.94 10.98
C SER A 217 2.40 4.47 12.04
N SER A 218 2.22 4.03 13.29
CA SER A 218 3.14 4.31 14.39
C SER A 218 3.29 3.10 15.29
N TYR A 219 4.53 2.82 15.72
CA TYR A 219 4.82 1.66 16.57
C TYR A 219 5.72 2.02 17.75
N ASP A 220 5.48 1.29 18.84
CA ASP A 220 6.33 1.24 20.00
C ASP A 220 7.50 0.26 19.78
N LYS A 221 8.75 0.71 19.90
CA LYS A 221 9.91 -0.21 19.94
C LYS A 221 11.06 0.37 20.76
N ASP A 222 11.55 -0.43 21.71
CA ASP A 222 12.66 -0.12 22.62
C ASP A 222 12.45 1.20 23.40
N ASP A 223 13.33 2.19 23.25
CA ASP A 223 13.24 3.51 23.90
C ASP A 223 12.63 4.59 23.00
N LYS A 224 12.10 4.21 21.84
CA LYS A 224 11.65 5.10 20.77
C LYS A 224 10.22 4.82 20.32
N VAL A 225 9.61 5.79 19.65
CA VAL A 225 8.37 5.64 18.88
C VAL A 225 8.69 5.94 17.43
N PHE A 226 8.30 5.04 16.54
CA PHE A 226 8.52 5.17 15.10
C PHE A 226 7.22 5.58 14.40
N PHE A 227 7.34 6.43 13.39
CA PHE A 227 6.24 6.91 12.54
C PHE A 227 6.59 6.65 11.08
N PHE A 228 5.72 5.96 10.36
CA PHE A 228 5.87 5.72 8.92
C PHE A 228 4.92 6.63 8.17
N PHE A 229 5.44 7.32 7.16
CA PHE A 229 4.69 8.28 6.38
C PHE A 229 5.35 8.50 5.01
N ARG A 230 4.64 9.14 4.09
CA ARG A 230 5.23 9.69 2.86
C ARG A 230 5.05 11.20 2.86
N GLU A 231 5.98 11.93 2.27
CA GLU A 231 5.94 13.39 2.23
C GLU A 231 6.58 13.92 0.94
N MET A 232 6.37 15.21 0.65
CA MET A 232 7.05 15.89 -0.44
C MET A 232 8.54 16.10 -0.11
N ALA A 233 9.43 15.47 -0.89
CA ALA A 233 10.86 15.41 -0.62
C ALA A 233 11.57 16.76 -0.84
N VAL A 234 11.94 17.42 0.26
CA VAL A 234 12.66 18.70 0.22
C VAL A 234 14.02 18.60 -0.44
N GLU A 235 14.68 17.44 -0.33
CA GLU A 235 15.99 17.17 -0.91
C GLU A 235 15.98 17.03 -2.43
N ASN A 236 14.80 16.88 -3.04
CA ASN A 236 14.63 16.73 -4.48
C ASN A 236 14.03 17.96 -5.16
N ILE A 237 13.65 19.02 -4.41
CA ILE A 237 12.93 20.18 -4.96
C ILE A 237 13.67 20.82 -6.16
N ASN A 238 15.01 20.89 -6.11
CA ASN A 238 15.83 21.44 -7.21
C ASN A 238 15.75 20.62 -8.52
N CYS A 239 15.37 19.34 -8.43
CA CYS A 239 15.23 18.42 -9.55
C CYS A 239 13.76 18.18 -9.95
N GLY A 240 12.82 18.74 -9.19
CA GLY A 240 11.38 18.53 -9.37
C GLY A 240 10.69 18.00 -8.12
N LYS A 241 9.36 18.16 -8.09
CA LYS A 241 8.53 17.65 -6.99
C LYS A 241 8.50 16.12 -7.02
N ALA A 242 8.91 15.49 -5.92
CA ALA A 242 8.82 14.05 -5.72
C ALA A 242 8.28 13.77 -4.31
N VAL A 243 7.55 12.67 -4.17
CA VAL A 243 7.12 12.13 -2.88
C VAL A 243 8.14 11.08 -2.46
N PHE A 244 8.57 11.06 -1.19
CA PHE A 244 9.37 9.96 -0.64
C PHE A 244 8.73 9.38 0.61
N SER A 245 8.85 8.06 0.74
CA SER A 245 8.52 7.32 1.96
C SER A 245 9.58 7.54 3.03
N ARG A 246 9.13 7.70 4.27
CA ARG A 246 9.93 8.03 5.45
C ARG A 246 9.61 7.14 6.63
N VAL A 247 10.65 6.86 7.40
CA VAL A 247 10.53 6.47 8.81
C VAL A 247 11.04 7.64 9.64
N GLY A 248 10.19 8.16 10.52
CA GLY A 248 10.54 9.12 11.55
C GLY A 248 10.62 8.43 12.91
N ARG A 249 11.42 8.97 13.83
CA ARG A 249 11.45 8.49 15.22
C ARG A 249 11.45 9.63 16.21
N VAL A 250 11.04 9.35 17.45
CA VAL A 250 11.23 10.20 18.63
C VAL A 250 11.59 9.33 19.84
N CYS A 251 12.33 9.87 20.80
CA CYS A 251 12.60 9.22 22.08
C CYS A 251 11.38 9.33 23.01
N LYS A 252 11.03 8.25 23.70
CA LYS A 252 9.87 8.24 24.60
C LYS A 252 9.99 9.22 25.78
N MET A 253 11.22 9.46 26.21
CA MET A 253 11.57 10.31 27.35
C MET A 253 11.90 11.76 26.94
N ASP A 254 11.58 12.16 25.71
CA ASP A 254 11.76 13.54 25.25
C ASP A 254 10.83 14.49 26.03
N LYS A 255 11.41 15.58 26.54
CA LYS A 255 10.78 16.64 27.34
C LYS A 255 10.88 18.00 26.63
N GLY A 256 11.38 18.00 25.40
CA GLY A 256 11.62 19.18 24.59
C GLY A 256 12.94 19.88 24.90
N GLY A 257 13.23 20.90 24.09
CA GLY A 257 14.47 21.67 24.15
C GLY A 257 14.51 22.72 25.26
N ALA A 258 15.66 23.40 25.34
CA ALA A 258 15.89 24.46 26.30
C ALA A 258 15.05 25.72 26.00
N VAL A 259 14.95 26.60 26.99
CA VAL A 259 14.28 27.91 26.83
C VAL A 259 14.93 28.66 25.66
N ARG A 260 14.11 29.18 24.73
CA ARG A 260 14.49 29.85 23.46
C ARG A 260 14.94 28.96 22.29
N THR A 261 15.24 27.67 22.50
CA THR A 261 15.64 26.76 21.41
C THR A 261 14.92 25.42 21.52
N LEU A 262 14.01 25.13 20.58
CA LEU A 262 13.18 23.93 20.58
C LEU A 262 12.30 23.76 21.84
N GLN A 263 11.89 24.86 22.48
CA GLN A 263 10.94 24.80 23.59
C GLN A 263 9.62 24.16 23.13
N ASN A 264 9.12 23.18 23.88
CA ASN A 264 7.94 22.36 23.51
C ASN A 264 8.04 21.72 22.11
N THR A 265 9.27 21.55 21.60
CA THR A 265 9.56 20.92 20.32
C THR A 265 10.46 19.71 20.55
N PHE A 266 10.24 18.62 19.79
CA PHE A 266 11.07 17.42 19.94
C PHE A 266 12.56 17.76 19.75
N THR A 267 13.38 17.19 20.63
CA THR A 267 14.84 17.20 20.53
C THR A 267 15.38 15.90 19.96
N SER A 268 14.50 14.94 19.68
CA SER A 268 14.86 13.60 19.20
C SER A 268 14.14 13.21 17.91
N PHE A 269 13.50 14.17 17.23
CA PHE A 269 12.84 13.91 15.96
C PHE A 269 13.83 13.88 14.80
N PHE A 270 13.94 12.71 14.17
CA PHE A 270 14.73 12.50 12.95
C PHE A 270 13.97 11.59 11.99
N LYS A 271 14.22 11.75 10.69
CA LYS A 271 13.61 10.95 9.63
C LYS A 271 14.64 10.48 8.60
N ALA A 272 14.41 9.30 8.03
CA ALA A 272 15.22 8.73 6.97
C ALA A 272 14.34 8.29 5.79
N ARG A 273 14.88 8.31 4.57
CA ARG A 273 14.20 7.77 3.37
C ARG A 273 14.11 6.24 3.49
N ILE A 274 12.97 5.69 3.09
CA ILE A 274 12.78 4.26 2.91
C ILE A 274 12.88 3.95 1.40
N ASN A 275 13.81 3.07 1.01
CA ASN A 275 13.97 2.65 -0.38
C ASN A 275 13.24 1.33 -0.63
N CYS A 276 12.28 1.32 -1.56
CA CYS A 276 11.72 0.12 -2.15
C CYS A 276 11.87 0.24 -3.68
N SER A 277 12.87 -0.42 -4.26
CA SER A 277 13.16 -0.30 -5.70
C SER A 277 13.64 -1.59 -6.33
N ILE A 278 13.27 -1.77 -7.61
CA ILE A 278 13.80 -2.86 -8.42
C ILE A 278 15.21 -2.46 -8.86
N PRO A 279 16.23 -3.28 -8.54
CA PRO A 279 17.60 -2.97 -8.93
C PRO A 279 17.78 -3.05 -10.45
N GLY A 280 18.64 -2.21 -10.99
CA GLY A 280 18.99 -2.12 -12.40
C GLY A 280 20.05 -1.03 -12.61
N GLU A 281 20.49 -0.80 -13.84
CA GLU A 281 21.38 0.33 -14.17
C GLU A 281 20.76 1.66 -13.71
N ILE A 282 19.45 1.80 -13.92
CA ILE A 282 18.61 2.84 -13.35
C ILE A 282 17.55 2.14 -12.50
N PRO A 283 17.58 2.26 -11.16
CA PRO A 283 16.59 1.63 -10.30
C PRO A 283 15.18 2.20 -10.52
N PHE A 284 14.16 1.34 -10.47
CA PHE A 284 12.75 1.75 -10.51
C PHE A 284 12.18 1.81 -9.09
N TYR A 285 11.69 2.97 -8.65
CA TYR A 285 11.28 3.22 -7.27
C TYR A 285 9.76 3.15 -7.08
N PHE A 286 9.34 2.55 -5.96
CA PHE A 286 7.99 2.65 -5.42
C PHE A 286 8.05 3.56 -4.19
N ASP A 287 7.85 4.86 -4.40
CA ASP A 287 8.12 5.87 -3.38
C ASP A 287 6.95 6.16 -2.43
N GLU A 288 5.74 5.66 -2.68
CA GLU A 288 4.54 5.97 -1.86
C GLU A 288 4.12 4.80 -0.96
N ILE A 289 4.60 4.77 0.29
CA ILE A 289 4.19 3.81 1.32
C ILE A 289 2.69 3.94 1.63
N GLN A 290 1.98 2.82 1.72
CA GLN A 290 0.53 2.76 1.96
C GLN A 290 0.17 2.14 3.30
N SER A 291 0.88 1.08 3.69
CA SER A 291 0.65 0.34 4.94
C SER A 291 1.92 -0.35 5.39
N THR A 292 1.99 -0.67 6.68
CA THR A 292 3.05 -1.48 7.28
C THR A 292 2.45 -2.56 8.17
N SER A 293 3.15 -3.69 8.30
CA SER A 293 2.87 -4.65 9.36
C SER A 293 3.26 -4.08 10.72
N GLU A 294 2.79 -4.68 11.80
CA GLU A 294 3.44 -4.52 13.11
C GLU A 294 4.85 -5.11 13.07
N PHE A 295 5.72 -4.70 13.99
CA PHE A 295 7.00 -5.36 14.19
C PHE A 295 6.75 -6.80 14.65
N GLY A 296 7.36 -7.76 13.96
CA GLY A 296 7.30 -9.17 14.34
C GLY A 296 8.66 -9.85 14.29
N GLN A 297 8.76 -10.96 15.00
CA GLN A 297 9.95 -11.81 15.04
C GLN A 297 9.89 -12.77 13.85
N GLY A 298 10.51 -12.37 12.76
CA GLY A 298 10.41 -13.04 11.47
C GLY A 298 11.74 -13.26 10.80
N ASN A 299 11.65 -13.82 9.59
CA ASN A 299 12.78 -14.05 8.73
C ASN A 299 12.39 -13.83 7.29
N TYR A 300 13.18 -12.99 6.62
CA TYR A 300 13.05 -12.80 5.17
C TYR A 300 13.20 -14.12 4.39
N ARG A 301 13.89 -15.12 4.96
CA ARG A 301 14.15 -16.42 4.35
C ARG A 301 13.55 -17.53 5.21
N PRO A 302 13.06 -18.62 4.60
CA PRO A 302 12.71 -19.81 5.36
C PRO A 302 13.92 -20.38 6.07
N THR A 303 13.72 -20.84 7.31
CA THR A 303 14.77 -21.45 8.13
C THR A 303 14.20 -22.61 8.95
N LYS A 304 15.04 -23.60 9.23
CA LYS A 304 14.73 -24.67 10.21
C LYS A 304 15.03 -24.24 11.64
N ASP A 305 15.89 -23.23 11.80
CA ASP A 305 16.29 -22.75 13.11
C ASP A 305 15.26 -21.75 13.63
N SER A 306 14.50 -22.16 14.65
CA SER A 306 13.52 -21.29 15.29
C SER A 306 14.15 -20.15 16.09
N GLY A 307 15.45 -20.21 16.40
CA GLY A 307 16.19 -19.18 17.12
C GLY A 307 16.78 -18.08 16.23
N ASP A 308 16.98 -18.35 14.94
CA ASP A 308 17.44 -17.36 13.96
C ASP A 308 16.25 -16.47 13.59
N ARG A 309 15.83 -15.54 14.44
CA ARG A 309 14.73 -14.60 14.18
C ARG A 309 15.21 -13.16 14.35
N SER A 310 14.63 -12.26 13.57
CA SER A 310 14.90 -10.82 13.69
C SER A 310 13.61 -10.02 13.77
N ASP A 311 13.64 -8.92 14.50
CA ASP A 311 12.55 -7.93 14.44
C ASP A 311 12.49 -7.35 13.03
N MET A 312 11.35 -7.51 12.36
CA MET A 312 11.14 -7.10 10.99
C MET A 312 9.81 -6.38 10.80
N ILE A 313 9.73 -5.62 9.72
CA ILE A 313 8.50 -4.98 9.25
C ILE A 313 8.37 -5.19 7.74
N TYR A 314 7.16 -5.53 7.29
CA TYR A 314 6.82 -5.52 5.87
C TYR A 314 6.00 -4.27 5.55
N ALA A 315 6.25 -3.66 4.40
CA ALA A 315 5.59 -2.43 3.99
C ALA A 315 5.17 -2.49 2.52
N VAL A 316 3.98 -1.94 2.25
CA VAL A 316 3.38 -1.84 0.92
C VAL A 316 3.67 -0.46 0.37
N PHE A 317 4.14 -0.39 -0.88
CA PHE A 317 4.47 0.83 -1.61
C PHE A 317 3.75 0.86 -2.94
N ASN A 318 3.43 2.06 -3.41
CA ASN A 318 2.85 2.30 -4.72
C ASN A 318 3.72 3.25 -5.54
N THR A 319 3.52 3.22 -6.85
CA THR A 319 3.93 4.28 -7.76
C THR A 319 3.01 5.51 -7.58
N PRO A 320 3.51 6.71 -7.89
CA PRO A 320 2.72 7.94 -7.86
C PRO A 320 1.42 7.86 -8.65
N GLU A 321 0.43 8.68 -8.28
CA GLU A 321 -0.90 8.68 -8.92
C GLU A 321 -0.86 8.96 -10.43
N ASN A 322 0.07 9.80 -10.88
CA ASN A 322 0.25 10.15 -12.29
C ASN A 322 1.18 9.19 -13.06
N ALA A 323 1.70 8.15 -12.40
CA ALA A 323 2.51 7.11 -13.03
C ALA A 323 1.67 5.89 -13.42
N ILE A 324 2.27 4.97 -14.18
CA ILE A 324 1.67 3.64 -14.42
C ILE A 324 1.46 2.97 -13.06
N ARG A 325 0.28 2.39 -12.86
CA ARG A 325 -0.07 1.73 -11.61
C ARG A 325 0.86 0.55 -11.35
N GLY A 326 1.59 0.64 -10.25
CA GLY A 326 2.46 -0.41 -9.76
C GLY A 326 2.52 -0.35 -8.25
N SER A 327 2.65 -1.51 -7.64
CA SER A 327 2.78 -1.69 -6.22
C SER A 327 3.90 -2.67 -5.90
N ALA A 328 4.47 -2.56 -4.71
CA ALA A 328 5.51 -3.44 -4.23
C ALA A 328 5.38 -3.71 -2.73
N VAL A 329 5.84 -4.88 -2.29
CA VAL A 329 6.02 -5.21 -0.88
C VAL A 329 7.51 -5.33 -0.61
N CYS A 330 8.02 -4.55 0.34
CA CYS A 330 9.41 -4.61 0.79
C CYS A 330 9.47 -4.97 2.28
N ALA A 331 10.51 -5.69 2.68
CA ALA A 331 10.76 -6.09 4.06
C ALA A 331 11.97 -5.33 4.62
N TYR A 332 11.94 -4.94 5.89
CA TYR A 332 13.04 -4.22 6.54
C TYR A 332 13.30 -4.78 7.93
N LYS A 333 14.58 -4.94 8.27
CA LYS A 333 14.97 -5.35 9.63
C LYS A 333 15.03 -4.13 10.54
N TYR A 334 14.65 -4.32 11.79
CA TYR A 334 14.77 -3.30 12.82
C TYR A 334 16.22 -2.87 13.05
N THR A 335 17.18 -3.79 12.89
CA THR A 335 18.62 -3.47 12.94
C THR A 335 19.02 -2.45 11.87
N ASP A 336 18.44 -2.54 10.68
CA ASP A 336 18.75 -1.64 9.56
C ASP A 336 18.08 -0.28 9.78
N ILE A 337 16.86 -0.28 10.34
CA ILE A 337 16.17 0.94 10.79
C ILE A 337 17.02 1.69 11.82
N THR A 338 17.52 1.01 12.85
CA THR A 338 18.32 1.68 13.90
C THR A 338 19.68 2.11 13.38
N GLN A 339 20.30 1.34 12.48
CA GLN A 339 21.58 1.68 11.90
C GLN A 339 21.53 2.96 11.05
N VAL A 340 20.45 3.20 10.28
CA VAL A 340 20.36 4.40 9.43
C VAL A 340 20.39 5.70 10.25
N PHE A 341 19.82 5.69 11.46
CA PHE A 341 19.81 6.87 12.34
C PHE A 341 21.16 7.14 13.01
N LYS A 342 22.09 6.18 12.96
CA LYS A 342 23.48 6.34 13.43
C LYS A 342 24.43 6.78 12.31
N ARG A 343 23.93 7.00 11.09
CA ARG A 343 24.70 7.48 9.94
C ARG A 343 24.70 9.00 9.88
N ARG A 344 25.32 9.54 8.84
CA ARG A 344 25.42 10.99 8.62
C ARG A 344 24.05 11.61 8.36
N PHE A 345 23.90 12.84 8.85
CA PHE A 345 22.77 13.68 8.53
C PHE A 345 22.89 14.25 7.12
N LYS A 346 21.77 14.66 6.54
CA LYS A 346 21.70 15.40 5.29
C LYS A 346 21.44 16.87 5.59
N GLY A 347 22.20 17.75 4.94
CA GLY A 347 22.10 19.18 5.15
C GLY A 347 22.18 19.95 3.84
N GLN A 348 21.72 21.19 3.88
CA GLN A 348 21.81 22.13 2.78
C GLN A 348 22.50 23.39 3.30
N GLU A 349 23.64 23.77 2.73
CA GLU A 349 24.38 24.96 3.19
C GLU A 349 23.60 26.25 2.96
N SER A 350 22.85 26.31 1.86
CA SER A 350 21.99 27.45 1.49
C SER A 350 20.89 26.97 0.55
N TYR A 351 19.79 27.71 0.46
CA TYR A 351 18.57 27.32 -0.26
C TYR A 351 18.78 26.88 -1.72
N ASN A 352 19.79 27.43 -2.41
CA ASN A 352 20.08 27.11 -3.82
C ASN A 352 21.11 25.97 -3.99
N TYR A 353 21.64 25.42 -2.91
CA TYR A 353 22.68 24.40 -2.96
C TYR A 353 22.07 23.00 -2.95
N ASN A 354 22.82 22.00 -3.39
CA ASN A 354 22.38 20.62 -3.29
C ASN A 354 22.43 20.15 -1.83
N TRP A 355 21.54 19.21 -1.51
CA TRP A 355 21.54 18.52 -0.23
C TRP A 355 22.70 17.52 -0.21
N LEU A 356 23.62 17.70 0.74
CA LEU A 356 24.85 16.91 0.84
C LEU A 356 24.94 16.23 2.22
N PRO A 357 25.73 15.14 2.32
CA PRO A 357 26.02 14.52 3.60
C PRO A 357 26.80 15.48 4.49
N VAL A 358 26.34 15.66 5.72
CA VAL A 358 27.03 16.47 6.73
C VAL A 358 28.29 15.72 7.19
N SER A 359 29.42 16.44 7.30
CA SER A 359 30.66 15.86 7.83
C SER A 359 30.50 15.39 9.28
N TRP A 360 31.18 14.30 9.64
CA TRP A 360 31.24 13.81 11.01
C TRP A 360 31.79 14.86 11.99
N ASP A 361 32.76 15.68 11.56
CA ASP A 361 33.34 16.75 12.38
C ASP A 361 32.33 17.85 12.75
N ASN A 362 31.28 18.01 11.94
CA ASN A 362 30.20 18.97 12.16
C ASN A 362 29.01 18.36 12.90
N THR A 363 29.04 17.06 13.16
CA THR A 363 28.00 16.35 13.91
C THR A 363 28.31 16.49 15.41
N PRO A 364 27.36 16.96 16.23
CA PRO A 364 27.61 17.15 17.66
C PRO A 364 27.82 15.80 18.37
N SER A 365 28.62 15.82 19.43
CA SER A 365 28.80 14.71 20.37
C SER A 365 28.10 15.03 21.70
N PRO A 366 27.39 14.08 22.35
CA PRO A 366 27.06 12.73 21.86
C PRO A 366 26.20 12.79 20.59
N HIS A 367 26.18 11.70 19.82
CA HIS A 367 25.41 11.67 18.58
C HIS A 367 23.93 11.92 18.90
N PRO A 368 23.20 12.77 18.16
CA PRO A 368 21.77 13.04 18.40
C PRO A 368 20.84 11.82 18.26
N GLU A 369 21.41 10.63 17.98
CA GLU A 369 20.65 9.38 17.90
C GLU A 369 20.23 8.86 19.27
N GLU A 370 21.12 8.98 20.25
CA GLU A 370 20.96 8.38 21.56
C GLU A 370 19.86 9.08 22.36
N CYS A 371 18.99 8.29 23.00
CA CYS A 371 18.00 8.82 23.91
C CYS A 371 18.66 9.11 25.26
N HIS A 372 18.43 10.30 25.81
CA HIS A 372 18.95 10.71 27.11
C HIS A 372 17.82 10.89 28.14
N ASN A 373 18.14 10.52 29.38
CA ASN A 373 17.26 10.78 30.51
C ASN A 373 17.28 12.28 30.85
N GLY A 374 16.19 12.99 30.50
CA GLY A 374 16.04 14.41 30.82
C GLY A 374 16.59 15.37 29.77
N SER A 375 16.01 15.37 28.58
CA SER A 375 16.36 16.27 27.44
C SER A 375 16.35 17.77 27.77
N GLN A 376 15.57 18.22 28.77
CA GLN A 376 15.62 19.60 29.23
C GLN A 376 16.95 19.90 29.93
N GLY A 377 17.84 20.58 29.23
CA GLY A 377 19.17 20.98 29.72
C GLY A 377 20.29 19.98 29.44
N ALA A 378 20.00 18.81 28.85
CA ALA A 378 21.02 17.84 28.44
C ALA A 378 21.88 18.34 27.26
N TYR A 379 21.30 19.18 26.41
CA TYR A 379 21.95 19.66 25.18
C TYR A 379 22.24 21.16 25.24
N GLY A 380 23.47 21.53 24.90
CA GLY A 380 23.86 22.93 24.69
C GLY A 380 23.24 23.54 23.43
N TYR A 381 23.29 24.86 23.32
CA TYR A 381 22.70 25.63 22.21
C TYR A 381 23.14 25.15 20.82
N LYS A 382 24.44 24.87 20.62
CA LYS A 382 24.98 24.38 19.33
C LYS A 382 24.37 23.03 18.94
N HIS A 383 24.19 22.13 19.91
CA HIS A 383 23.60 20.82 19.69
C HIS A 383 22.12 20.96 19.30
N LEU A 384 21.33 21.74 20.06
CA LEU A 384 19.91 21.96 19.73
C LEU A 384 19.69 22.64 18.37
N ASN A 385 20.56 23.59 18.00
CA ASN A 385 20.52 24.21 16.67
C ASN A 385 20.83 23.22 15.55
N PHE A 386 21.76 22.29 15.77
CA PHE A 386 22.03 21.22 14.82
C PHE A 386 20.80 20.36 14.59
N ILE A 387 20.16 19.89 15.66
CA ILE A 387 18.93 19.07 15.60
C ILE A 387 17.82 19.82 14.86
N LYS A 388 17.64 21.11 15.15
CA LYS A 388 16.65 21.96 14.48
C LYS A 388 16.90 22.06 12.97
N SER A 389 18.15 22.07 12.52
CA SER A 389 18.49 22.28 11.10
C SER A 389 18.69 20.98 10.31
N HIS A 390 18.92 19.85 10.98
CA HIS A 390 19.29 18.58 10.35
C HIS A 390 18.44 17.39 10.84
N PRO A 391 17.11 17.41 10.69
CA PRO A 391 16.27 16.26 11.06
C PRO A 391 16.34 15.11 10.04
N LEU A 392 16.90 15.32 8.85
CA LEU A 392 16.95 14.32 7.76
C LEU A 392 18.26 13.53 7.76
N MET A 393 18.19 12.20 7.65
CA MET A 393 19.35 11.33 7.43
C MET A 393 19.75 11.29 5.95
N ASP A 394 21.04 11.17 5.66
CA ASP A 394 21.57 11.12 4.29
C ASP A 394 21.27 9.78 3.59
N GLU A 395 21.51 8.68 4.30
CA GLU A 395 21.31 7.33 3.77
C GLU A 395 19.83 6.93 3.77
N ALA A 396 19.44 6.19 2.73
CA ALA A 396 18.13 5.55 2.64
C ALA A 396 18.20 4.11 3.16
N MET A 397 17.19 3.70 3.93
CA MET A 397 17.03 2.32 4.37
C MET A 397 16.79 1.41 3.17
N GLN A 398 17.60 0.36 3.02
CA GLN A 398 17.48 -0.61 1.94
C GLN A 398 16.58 -1.80 2.34
N PRO A 399 15.86 -2.41 1.39
CA PRO A 399 15.03 -3.56 1.70
C PRO A 399 15.90 -4.80 1.94
N SER A 400 15.41 -5.70 2.79
CA SER A 400 15.99 -7.02 2.98
C SER A 400 16.02 -7.75 1.64
N GLY A 401 17.20 -8.25 1.26
CA GLY A 401 17.42 -8.87 -0.06
C GLY A 401 17.70 -7.89 -1.20
N GLY A 402 17.69 -6.57 -0.95
CA GLY A 402 18.09 -5.55 -1.93
C GLY A 402 17.08 -5.29 -3.06
N ARG A 403 15.87 -5.85 -2.96
CA ARG A 403 14.78 -5.68 -3.94
C ARG A 403 13.40 -5.87 -3.27
N PRO A 404 12.30 -5.41 -3.90
CA PRO A 404 10.96 -5.82 -3.55
C PRO A 404 10.83 -7.34 -3.50
N MET A 405 10.04 -7.78 -2.54
CA MET A 405 9.65 -9.16 -2.38
C MET A 405 8.53 -9.49 -3.38
N LEU A 406 7.44 -8.73 -3.34
CA LEU A 406 6.34 -8.83 -4.29
C LEU A 406 6.31 -7.57 -5.14
N VAL A 407 6.13 -7.72 -6.45
CA VAL A 407 5.85 -6.63 -7.38
C VAL A 407 4.50 -6.91 -8.01
N PHE A 408 3.63 -5.91 -8.05
CA PHE A 408 2.27 -6.00 -8.57
C PHE A 408 2.03 -4.85 -9.55
N THR A 409 2.08 -5.16 -10.84
CA THR A 409 1.89 -4.21 -11.93
C THR A 409 0.55 -4.46 -12.60
N SER A 410 -0.55 -4.26 -11.86
CA SER A 410 -1.90 -4.41 -12.40
C SER A 410 -2.46 -3.09 -12.87
N ILE A 411 -3.17 -3.12 -14.00
CA ILE A 411 -3.84 -1.94 -14.56
C ILE A 411 -5.05 -1.54 -13.70
N ASN A 412 -5.68 -2.52 -13.05
CA ASN A 412 -6.98 -2.31 -12.42
C ASN A 412 -6.90 -2.02 -10.92
N ALA A 413 -5.81 -2.41 -10.26
CA ALA A 413 -5.71 -2.36 -8.81
C ALA A 413 -4.31 -1.94 -8.31
N LYS A 414 -4.28 -1.41 -7.09
CA LYS A 414 -3.07 -1.18 -6.28
C LYS A 414 -3.18 -1.93 -4.95
N LEU A 415 -2.03 -2.27 -4.38
CA LEU A 415 -1.95 -2.83 -3.03
C LEU A 415 -2.23 -1.73 -1.99
N THR A 416 -2.92 -2.07 -0.89
CA THR A 416 -3.40 -1.10 0.11
C THR A 416 -2.99 -1.41 1.54
N GLN A 417 -3.07 -2.68 1.97
CA GLN A 417 -2.91 -3.11 3.36
C GLN A 417 -2.08 -4.38 3.46
N ILE A 418 -1.46 -4.63 4.61
CA ILE A 418 -0.71 -5.86 4.85
C ILE A 418 -0.89 -6.37 6.29
N ALA A 419 -1.07 -7.69 6.42
CA ALA A 419 -0.97 -8.41 7.68
C ALA A 419 -0.05 -9.62 7.50
N VAL A 420 0.70 -9.98 8.55
CA VAL A 420 1.73 -11.03 8.48
C VAL A 420 1.51 -12.02 9.62
N ASP A 421 1.45 -13.30 9.27
CA ASP A 421 1.59 -14.40 10.22
C ASP A 421 3.06 -14.81 10.28
N TRP A 422 3.66 -14.66 11.43
CA TRP A 422 5.11 -14.75 11.58
C TRP A 422 5.52 -16.17 11.92
N GLN A 423 6.51 -16.70 11.17
CA GLN A 423 7.16 -17.97 11.49
C GLN A 423 6.16 -19.14 11.66
N VAL A 424 5.31 -19.33 10.66
CA VAL A 424 4.42 -20.50 10.54
C VAL A 424 5.28 -21.75 10.31
N LEU A 425 5.14 -22.75 11.17
CA LEU A 425 5.83 -24.03 11.02
C LEU A 425 5.14 -24.88 9.95
N ALA A 426 5.87 -25.21 8.89
CA ALA A 426 5.38 -26.07 7.83
C ALA A 426 5.80 -27.54 8.03
N ALA A 427 5.19 -28.46 7.27
CA ALA A 427 5.49 -29.89 7.34
C ALA A 427 6.90 -30.24 6.87
N ASP A 428 7.53 -29.39 6.05
CA ASP A 428 8.94 -29.47 5.65
C ASP A 428 9.94 -29.08 6.76
N LYS A 429 9.42 -28.70 7.94
CA LYS A 429 10.16 -28.27 9.14
C LYS A 429 10.85 -26.92 9.02
N ASN A 430 10.52 -26.13 8.02
CA ASN A 430 10.93 -24.73 7.93
C ASN A 430 9.83 -23.82 8.49
N TYR A 431 10.26 -22.65 8.96
CA TYR A 431 9.41 -21.55 9.38
C TYR A 431 9.28 -20.52 8.25
N TYR A 432 8.05 -20.06 8.00
CA TYR A 432 7.73 -19.11 6.94
C TYR A 432 6.99 -17.89 7.48
N ASP A 433 7.31 -16.70 6.96
CA ASP A 433 6.45 -15.53 7.11
C ASP A 433 5.36 -15.57 6.02
N VAL A 434 4.10 -15.63 6.44
CA VAL A 434 2.95 -15.66 5.52
C VAL A 434 2.28 -14.29 5.51
N MET A 435 2.26 -13.65 4.34
CA MET A 435 1.70 -12.32 4.17
C MET A 435 0.34 -12.36 3.50
N PHE A 436 -0.56 -11.52 3.99
CA PHE A 436 -1.85 -11.22 3.40
C PHE A 436 -1.85 -9.75 3.00
N VAL A 437 -2.02 -9.47 1.72
CA VAL A 437 -1.93 -8.13 1.14
C VAL A 437 -3.24 -7.75 0.49
N GLY A 438 -3.85 -6.66 0.94
CA GLY A 438 -5.14 -6.17 0.44
C GLY A 438 -4.96 -5.30 -0.80
N THR A 439 -6.03 -5.16 -1.59
CA THR A 439 -6.08 -4.30 -2.76
C THR A 439 -7.20 -3.25 -2.67
N ASP A 440 -7.14 -2.24 -3.53
CA ASP A 440 -8.20 -1.24 -3.69
C ASP A 440 -9.44 -1.77 -4.47
N ASP A 441 -9.34 -2.92 -5.12
CA ASP A 441 -10.45 -3.61 -5.80
C ASP A 441 -11.11 -4.73 -4.98
N GLY A 442 -10.68 -4.92 -3.73
CA GLY A 442 -11.34 -5.81 -2.76
C GLY A 442 -10.77 -7.22 -2.65
N ARG A 443 -9.62 -7.47 -3.26
CA ARG A 443 -8.89 -8.73 -3.17
C ARG A 443 -7.94 -8.78 -1.98
N VAL A 444 -7.60 -10.01 -1.59
CA VAL A 444 -6.54 -10.32 -0.65
C VAL A 444 -5.62 -11.34 -1.30
N ILE A 445 -4.35 -10.96 -1.43
CA ILE A 445 -3.28 -11.75 -2.01
C ILE A 445 -2.50 -12.40 -0.86
N LYS A 446 -2.36 -13.72 -0.88
CA LYS A 446 -1.57 -14.48 0.08
C LYS A 446 -0.23 -14.85 -0.55
N ALA A 447 0.87 -14.49 0.10
CA ALA A 447 2.21 -14.72 -0.42
C ALA A 447 3.22 -15.12 0.65
N ILE A 448 4.29 -15.80 0.23
CA ILE A 448 5.43 -16.22 1.06
C ILE A 448 6.75 -16.00 0.31
N ASN A 449 7.86 -16.05 1.04
CA ASN A 449 9.19 -16.22 0.45
C ASN A 449 9.64 -17.67 0.54
N LYS A 450 10.31 -18.15 -0.50
CA LYS A 450 10.99 -19.44 -0.55
C LYS A 450 12.41 -19.29 -1.10
N GLY A 451 13.19 -20.37 -1.00
CA GLY A 451 14.53 -20.46 -1.55
C GLY A 451 15.64 -20.39 -0.51
N THR A 452 16.89 -20.48 -0.98
CA THR A 452 18.10 -20.54 -0.13
C THR A 452 19.05 -19.37 -0.45
N LYS A 453 20.19 -19.27 0.24
CA LYS A 453 21.11 -18.11 0.16
C LYS A 453 21.43 -17.73 -1.29
N GLY A 454 20.94 -16.54 -1.72
CA GLY A 454 21.20 -15.94 -3.03
C GLY A 454 20.02 -16.00 -4.01
N GLU A 455 19.10 -16.94 -3.81
CA GLU A 455 17.96 -17.21 -4.70
C GLU A 455 16.65 -17.20 -3.90
N ILE A 456 16.27 -16.01 -3.43
CA ILE A 456 15.00 -15.84 -2.72
C ILE A 456 13.95 -15.43 -3.75
N GLU A 457 12.92 -16.24 -3.84
CA GLU A 457 11.76 -16.06 -4.71
C GLU A 457 10.51 -15.92 -3.85
N SER A 458 9.58 -15.09 -4.29
CA SER A 458 8.29 -14.93 -3.65
C SER A 458 7.24 -15.69 -4.42
N VAL A 459 6.42 -16.46 -3.70
CA VAL A 459 5.31 -17.23 -4.27
C VAL A 459 4.01 -16.59 -3.85
N VAL A 460 3.15 -16.32 -4.83
CA VAL A 460 1.76 -15.97 -4.56
C VAL A 460 0.95 -17.25 -4.48
N ILE A 461 0.55 -17.60 -3.27
CA ILE A 461 -0.21 -18.82 -2.97
C ILE A 461 -1.65 -18.66 -3.44
N GLU A 462 -2.28 -17.54 -3.09
CA GLU A 462 -3.70 -17.35 -3.33
C GLU A 462 -4.03 -15.90 -3.69
N ASP A 463 -4.92 -15.71 -4.67
CA ASP A 463 -5.58 -14.43 -4.95
C ASP A 463 -7.08 -14.57 -4.69
N ILE A 464 -7.60 -13.85 -3.70
CA ILE A 464 -8.95 -14.05 -3.17
C ILE A 464 -9.77 -12.77 -3.31
N GLN A 465 -10.87 -12.81 -4.06
CA GLN A 465 -11.87 -11.75 -4.00
C GLN A 465 -12.68 -11.87 -2.71
N VAL A 466 -12.42 -11.01 -1.73
CA VAL A 466 -13.06 -11.03 -0.40
C VAL A 466 -14.18 -10.00 -0.30
N MET A 467 -13.89 -8.76 -0.70
CA MET A 467 -14.88 -7.70 -0.76
C MET A 467 -15.58 -7.70 -2.12
N PRO A 468 -16.74 -7.04 -2.28
CA PRO A 468 -17.30 -6.78 -3.60
C PRO A 468 -16.29 -6.04 -4.49
N HIS A 469 -16.36 -6.26 -5.81
CA HIS A 469 -15.44 -5.61 -6.76
C HIS A 469 -15.50 -4.08 -6.64
N GLY A 470 -14.33 -3.44 -6.58
CA GLY A 470 -14.18 -2.00 -6.46
C GLY A 470 -14.34 -1.45 -5.04
N VAL A 471 -14.59 -2.32 -4.04
CA VAL A 471 -14.61 -1.92 -2.62
C VAL A 471 -13.21 -2.14 -2.03
N PRO A 472 -12.49 -1.07 -1.65
CA PRO A 472 -11.11 -1.20 -1.20
C PRO A 472 -10.98 -1.86 0.17
N VAL A 473 -9.96 -2.69 0.33
CA VAL A 473 -9.53 -3.20 1.63
C VAL A 473 -8.79 -2.07 2.37
N THR A 474 -9.34 -1.64 3.50
CA THR A 474 -8.81 -0.52 4.32
C THR A 474 -8.13 -0.97 5.61
N SER A 475 -8.34 -2.21 6.05
CA SER A 475 -7.56 -2.80 7.13
C SER A 475 -7.50 -4.32 6.99
N LEU A 476 -6.35 -4.88 7.37
CA LEU A 476 -6.13 -6.32 7.51
C LEU A 476 -5.57 -6.60 8.91
N LYS A 477 -6.10 -7.63 9.58
CA LYS A 477 -5.56 -8.07 10.86
C LYS A 477 -5.75 -9.58 11.01
N ILE A 478 -4.72 -10.25 11.49
CA ILE A 478 -4.82 -11.67 11.87
C ILE A 478 -5.33 -11.75 13.31
N HIS A 479 -6.35 -12.57 13.51
CA HIS A 479 -6.92 -12.89 14.80
C HIS A 479 -6.66 -14.36 15.10
N SER A 480 -6.07 -14.62 16.27
CA SER A 480 -5.90 -15.97 16.81
C SER A 480 -6.81 -16.09 18.04
N ASP A 481 -7.72 -17.06 18.04
CA ASP A 481 -8.61 -17.27 19.19
C ASP A 481 -7.78 -17.68 20.41
N ARG A 482 -8.03 -17.00 21.54
CA ARG A 482 -7.30 -17.26 22.79
C ARG A 482 -7.45 -18.71 23.29
N ASN A 483 -8.57 -19.36 23.01
CA ASN A 483 -8.89 -20.70 23.48
C ASN A 483 -8.57 -21.79 22.44
N ASP A 484 -8.41 -21.42 21.17
CA ASP A 484 -8.16 -22.36 20.08
C ASP A 484 -7.27 -21.73 18.99
N GLN A 485 -5.96 -21.95 19.11
CA GLN A 485 -4.99 -21.49 18.12
C GLN A 485 -5.16 -22.15 16.74
N SER A 486 -5.97 -23.22 16.61
CA SER A 486 -6.28 -23.80 15.29
C SER A 486 -7.31 -22.97 14.51
N GLN A 487 -8.01 -22.04 15.16
CA GLN A 487 -9.06 -21.19 14.59
C GLN A 487 -8.56 -19.78 14.24
N GLN A 488 -7.37 -19.67 13.65
CA GLN A 488 -6.89 -18.38 13.17
C GLN A 488 -7.70 -17.89 11.96
N ARG A 489 -8.03 -16.60 11.97
CA ARG A 489 -8.81 -15.95 10.92
C ARG A 489 -8.18 -14.63 10.53
N LEU A 490 -8.33 -14.28 9.25
CA LEU A 490 -8.01 -12.96 8.75
C LEU A 490 -9.26 -12.10 8.82
N ILE A 491 -9.16 -10.98 9.53
CA ILE A 491 -10.14 -9.90 9.52
C ILE A 491 -9.82 -9.00 8.33
N VAL A 492 -10.79 -8.86 7.44
CA VAL A 492 -10.71 -8.01 6.24
C VAL A 492 -11.78 -6.94 6.38
N MET A 493 -11.39 -5.67 6.33
CA MET A 493 -12.30 -4.55 6.53
C MET A 493 -12.24 -3.56 5.38
N SER A 494 -13.39 -3.00 5.03
CA SER A 494 -13.56 -1.83 4.18
C SER A 494 -14.19 -0.68 4.98
N LYS A 495 -14.47 0.45 4.33
CA LYS A 495 -15.24 1.55 4.95
C LYS A 495 -16.68 1.17 5.32
N GLU A 496 -17.21 0.07 4.76
CA GLU A 496 -18.62 -0.32 4.84
C GLU A 496 -18.86 -1.64 5.55
N ARG A 497 -17.88 -2.56 5.55
CA ARG A 497 -18.07 -3.88 6.17
C ARG A 497 -16.80 -4.51 6.72
N ILE A 498 -17.00 -5.45 7.62
CA ILE A 498 -15.96 -6.33 8.18
C ILE A 498 -16.33 -7.77 7.84
N ILE A 499 -15.39 -8.52 7.27
CA ILE A 499 -15.51 -9.93 6.92
C ILE A 499 -14.38 -10.69 7.62
N THR A 500 -14.64 -11.92 8.06
CA THR A 500 -13.58 -12.82 8.53
C THR A 500 -13.48 -14.02 7.60
N ILE A 501 -12.26 -14.41 7.26
CA ILE A 501 -11.98 -15.61 6.46
C ILE A 501 -10.90 -16.47 7.12
N PRO A 502 -10.91 -17.80 6.94
CA PRO A 502 -9.82 -18.65 7.41
C PRO A 502 -8.47 -18.27 6.77
N LEU A 503 -7.35 -18.51 7.47
CA LEU A 503 -6.01 -18.29 6.90
C LEU A 503 -5.63 -19.36 5.84
N GLN A 504 -6.25 -20.53 5.91
CA GLN A 504 -5.98 -21.69 5.06
C GLN A 504 -7.26 -22.22 4.42
N ARG A 505 -7.13 -22.85 3.25
CA ARG A 505 -8.22 -23.49 2.49
C ARG A 505 -7.79 -24.86 1.92
N CYS A 506 -7.11 -25.67 2.74
CA CYS A 506 -6.47 -26.92 2.33
C CYS A 506 -7.46 -27.93 1.74
N ASN A 507 -8.68 -28.02 2.31
CA ASN A 507 -9.72 -28.97 1.91
C ASN A 507 -10.24 -28.77 0.47
N ARG A 508 -9.75 -27.77 -0.27
CA ARG A 508 -10.07 -27.57 -1.70
C ARG A 508 -9.24 -28.48 -2.62
N SER A 509 -8.13 -29.02 -2.13
CA SER A 509 -7.29 -29.97 -2.87
C SER A 509 -7.67 -31.40 -2.53
N ASN A 510 -8.07 -32.16 -3.56
CA ASN A 510 -8.54 -33.54 -3.42
C ASN A 510 -7.48 -34.59 -3.75
N THR A 511 -6.31 -34.17 -4.25
CA THR A 511 -5.23 -35.09 -4.64
C THR A 511 -3.91 -34.67 -3.98
N CYS A 512 -2.98 -35.63 -3.83
CA CYS A 512 -1.68 -35.35 -3.23
C CYS A 512 -0.92 -34.29 -4.03
N SER A 513 -0.89 -34.44 -5.35
CA SER A 513 -0.19 -33.52 -6.26
C SER A 513 -0.80 -32.12 -6.20
N SER A 514 -2.13 -31.98 -6.18
CA SER A 514 -2.77 -30.67 -6.09
C SER A 514 -2.51 -30.00 -4.73
N CYS A 515 -2.53 -30.77 -3.64
CA CYS A 515 -2.25 -30.27 -2.28
C CYS A 515 -0.82 -29.72 -2.17
N VAL A 516 0.17 -30.45 -2.70
CA VAL A 516 1.58 -30.03 -2.69
C VAL A 516 1.81 -28.82 -3.60
N ALA A 517 1.11 -28.75 -4.74
CA ALA A 517 1.20 -27.65 -5.69
C ALA A 517 0.70 -26.31 -5.12
N LEU A 518 -0.10 -26.32 -4.04
CA LEU A 518 -0.50 -25.08 -3.35
C LEU A 518 0.70 -24.29 -2.81
N GLN A 519 1.77 -24.99 -2.40
CA GLN A 519 2.92 -24.41 -1.70
C GLN A 519 2.52 -23.58 -0.46
N ASP A 520 1.39 -23.92 0.16
CA ASP A 520 0.85 -23.22 1.33
C ASP A 520 1.43 -23.82 2.62
N PRO A 521 2.14 -23.04 3.46
CA PRO A 521 2.73 -23.53 4.71
C PRO A 521 1.75 -24.21 5.66
N TYR A 522 0.48 -23.81 5.64
CA TYR A 522 -0.53 -24.44 6.50
C TYR A 522 -0.98 -25.81 5.99
N CYS A 523 -0.83 -26.12 4.70
CA CYS A 523 -1.45 -27.28 4.07
C CYS A 523 -0.46 -28.43 3.84
N ALA A 524 -0.84 -29.63 4.30
CA ALA A 524 -0.10 -30.85 4.03
C ALA A 524 -1.04 -32.00 3.67
N TRP A 525 -0.57 -32.90 2.80
CA TRP A 525 -1.34 -34.09 2.42
C TRP A 525 -1.18 -35.18 3.46
N ASN A 526 -2.30 -35.66 3.99
CA ASN A 526 -2.34 -36.80 4.89
C ASN A 526 -2.53 -38.09 4.08
N GLN A 527 -1.51 -38.96 4.04
CA GLN A 527 -1.56 -40.21 3.29
C GLN A 527 -2.59 -41.21 3.82
N GLY A 528 -2.82 -41.26 5.14
CA GLY A 528 -3.77 -42.19 5.76
C GLY A 528 -5.22 -41.82 5.47
N LEU A 529 -5.55 -40.52 5.56
CA LEU A 529 -6.91 -40.01 5.30
C LEU A 529 -7.16 -39.72 3.82
N LYS A 530 -6.10 -39.66 2.99
CA LYS A 530 -6.15 -39.25 1.58
C LYS A 530 -6.83 -37.88 1.40
N GLN A 531 -6.47 -36.93 2.26
CA GLN A 531 -7.04 -35.58 2.27
C GLN A 531 -5.94 -34.53 2.49
N CYS A 532 -6.12 -33.36 1.88
CA CYS A 532 -5.31 -32.18 2.14
C CYS A 532 -5.86 -31.43 3.35
N LEU A 533 -5.07 -31.34 4.43
CA LEU A 533 -5.52 -30.79 5.71
C LEU A 533 -4.56 -29.70 6.18
N ALA A 534 -5.04 -28.85 7.09
CA ALA A 534 -4.18 -27.96 7.83
C ALA A 534 -3.34 -28.76 8.83
N ALA A 535 -2.04 -28.92 8.59
CA ALA A 535 -1.20 -29.81 9.40
C ALA A 535 0.31 -29.49 9.31
N GLU A 536 0.99 -29.60 10.44
CA GLU A 536 2.47 -29.48 10.56
C GLU A 536 3.21 -30.79 10.23
N THR A 537 2.47 -31.82 9.81
CA THR A 537 3.00 -33.12 9.40
C THR A 537 2.22 -33.64 8.20
N GLY A 538 2.91 -34.39 7.34
CA GLY A 538 2.33 -34.92 6.10
C GLY A 538 3.26 -34.69 4.91
N VAL A 539 2.74 -34.95 3.71
CA VAL A 539 3.46 -34.73 2.46
C VAL A 539 3.25 -33.29 2.01
N GLN A 540 4.33 -32.51 1.92
CA GLN A 540 4.34 -31.11 1.50
C GLN A 540 5.67 -30.82 0.78
N SER A 541 5.70 -29.80 -0.08
CA SER A 541 6.94 -29.25 -0.65
C SER A 541 6.73 -27.80 -1.09
N ILE A 542 7.08 -26.85 -0.24
CA ILE A 542 6.88 -25.42 -0.51
C ILE A 542 7.92 -24.91 -1.52
N ALA A 543 9.16 -25.36 -1.41
CA ALA A 543 10.24 -24.92 -2.29
C ALA A 543 9.96 -25.27 -3.77
N THR A 544 9.57 -26.52 -4.05
CA THR A 544 9.43 -27.03 -5.42
C THR A 544 7.99 -27.16 -5.89
N GLY A 545 7.00 -27.19 -4.99
CA GLY A 545 5.60 -27.43 -5.37
C GLY A 545 5.32 -28.85 -5.87
N THR A 546 6.29 -29.77 -5.73
CA THR A 546 6.17 -31.18 -6.14
C THR A 546 6.83 -32.08 -5.09
N ASN A 547 6.31 -33.29 -4.92
CA ASN A 547 6.86 -34.25 -3.95
C ASN A 547 6.74 -35.68 -4.51
N SER A 548 7.83 -36.44 -4.49
CA SER A 548 7.90 -37.83 -4.98
C SER A 548 7.04 -38.81 -4.19
N ASN A 549 6.64 -38.44 -2.97
CA ASN A 549 5.76 -39.25 -2.13
C ASN A 549 4.29 -39.18 -2.56
N CYS A 550 3.96 -38.32 -3.54
CA CYS A 550 2.69 -38.39 -4.24
C CYS A 550 2.80 -39.46 -5.34
N GLN A 551 2.05 -40.54 -5.21
CA GLN A 551 1.98 -41.56 -6.25
C GLN A 551 1.38 -40.93 -7.53
N PRO A 552 1.93 -41.24 -8.73
CA PRO A 552 1.28 -40.85 -9.97
C PRO A 552 -0.11 -41.48 -10.01
N GLU A 553 -1.12 -40.66 -10.32
CA GLU A 553 -2.48 -41.16 -10.50
C GLU A 553 -2.44 -42.18 -11.64
N VAL A 554 -2.74 -43.44 -11.31
CA VAL A 554 -3.05 -44.43 -12.33
C VAL A 554 -4.36 -43.95 -12.95
N GLU A 555 -4.31 -43.47 -14.19
CA GLU A 555 -5.51 -43.32 -15.02
C GLU A 555 -6.22 -44.67 -15.02
N VAL A 556 -7.28 -44.78 -14.22
CA VAL A 556 -8.18 -45.92 -14.32
C VAL A 556 -8.92 -45.70 -15.63
N GLU A 557 -8.49 -46.40 -16.68
CA GLU A 557 -9.28 -46.55 -17.90
C GLU A 557 -10.73 -46.83 -17.50
N PRO A 558 -11.72 -46.10 -18.04
CA PRO A 558 -13.10 -46.41 -17.78
C PRO A 558 -13.34 -47.85 -18.26
N LYS A 559 -13.53 -48.77 -17.30
CA LYS A 559 -13.91 -50.15 -17.60
C LYS A 559 -15.19 -50.08 -18.40
N THR A 560 -15.06 -50.36 -19.70
CA THR A 560 -16.18 -50.57 -20.60
C THR A 560 -16.87 -51.84 -20.11
N GLN A 561 -17.98 -51.70 -19.40
CA GLN A 561 -18.86 -52.82 -19.11
C GLN A 561 -19.61 -53.14 -20.41
N ALA A 562 -19.30 -54.30 -20.97
CA ALA A 562 -20.12 -54.93 -22.00
C ALA A 562 -21.51 -55.24 -21.41
N PRO A 563 -22.60 -55.15 -22.20
CA PRO A 563 -23.95 -55.36 -21.69
C PRO A 563 -24.23 -56.86 -21.51
N GLU A 564 -24.76 -57.24 -20.35
CA GLU A 564 -25.43 -58.54 -20.17
C GLU A 564 -26.86 -58.44 -20.74
N GLU A 565 -27.17 -59.35 -21.68
CA GLU A 565 -28.50 -59.59 -22.20
C GLU A 565 -29.38 -60.33 -21.17
N LEU A 566 -30.63 -59.88 -21.00
CA LEU A 566 -31.72 -60.81 -20.71
C LEU A 566 -33.08 -60.32 -21.23
N THR A 567 -33.57 -61.06 -22.23
CA THR A 567 -34.98 -61.39 -22.56
C THR A 567 -35.95 -60.34 -23.12
N THR A 568 -36.19 -60.43 -24.43
CA THR A 568 -37.45 -60.17 -25.17
C THR A 568 -38.53 -61.24 -24.85
N PRO A 569 -39.83 -61.17 -25.27
CA PRO A 569 -40.48 -60.34 -26.32
C PRO A 569 -41.85 -59.73 -25.85
N ALA A 570 -42.71 -59.00 -26.59
CA ALA A 570 -42.96 -58.85 -28.01
C ALA A 570 -43.69 -57.51 -28.31
N LYS A 571 -43.39 -56.97 -29.50
CA LYS A 571 -44.13 -56.06 -30.42
C LYS A 571 -45.51 -55.52 -29.98
N CYS A 572 -45.71 -54.21 -30.11
CA CYS A 572 -46.51 -53.64 -31.23
C CYS A 572 -46.46 -52.10 -31.32
N THR A 573 -46.82 -51.65 -32.52
CA THR A 573 -46.63 -50.38 -33.23
C THR A 573 -47.54 -49.21 -32.82
N CYS A 574 -47.12 -48.00 -33.22
CA CYS A 574 -47.84 -46.73 -33.13
C CYS A 574 -49.14 -46.69 -33.94
N ALA A 575 -50.20 -46.04 -33.42
CA ALA A 575 -51.13 -45.21 -34.20
C ALA A 575 -52.06 -44.38 -33.29
N ASN A 576 -52.41 -43.21 -33.81
CA ASN A 576 -53.32 -42.16 -33.31
C ASN A 576 -54.66 -42.65 -32.74
N THR A 577 -55.19 -41.92 -31.73
CA THR A 577 -56.53 -41.26 -31.75
C THR A 577 -56.80 -40.47 -30.46
N LYS A 578 -57.32 -39.23 -30.60
CA LYS A 578 -58.13 -38.47 -29.60
C LYS A 578 -59.51 -39.16 -29.45
N PRO A 579 -60.32 -38.98 -28.37
CA PRO A 579 -60.87 -37.68 -27.92
C PRO A 579 -61.11 -37.53 -26.38
N GLU A 580 -61.33 -36.30 -25.86
CA GLU A 580 -62.56 -35.81 -25.15
C GLU A 580 -62.91 -36.56 -23.85
N ASP A 581 -63.34 -35.99 -22.73
CA ASP A 581 -63.59 -34.65 -22.20
C ASP A 581 -63.92 -34.89 -20.70
N GLU A 582 -64.27 -33.84 -19.97
CA GLU A 582 -64.87 -33.79 -18.61
C GLU A 582 -63.86 -33.63 -17.45
N ALA A 583 -63.66 -32.39 -16.95
CA ALA A 583 -64.55 -31.64 -16.04
C ALA A 583 -64.44 -32.19 -14.59
N GLU A 584 -64.28 -31.41 -13.51
CA GLU A 584 -64.62 -30.02 -13.23
C GLU A 584 -64.05 -29.69 -11.82
N LYS A 585 -63.52 -28.47 -11.59
CA LYS A 585 -64.01 -27.44 -10.63
C LYS A 585 -63.06 -27.26 -9.44
N GLU A 586 -62.77 -26.07 -8.90
CA GLU A 586 -63.31 -24.69 -8.97
C GLU A 586 -62.13 -23.74 -8.57
N ILE A 587 -61.81 -22.62 -9.25
CA ILE A 587 -62.44 -21.26 -9.19
C ILE A 587 -62.05 -20.50 -7.89
N LEU A 588 -61.69 -19.20 -7.83
CA LEU A 588 -61.71 -18.00 -8.71
C LEU A 588 -60.53 -17.09 -8.20
N ALA A 589 -59.65 -16.51 -9.04
CA ALA A 589 -59.77 -15.22 -9.77
C ALA A 589 -59.71 -13.97 -8.86
N ASN A 590 -59.17 -12.80 -9.22
CA ASN A 590 -59.02 -12.01 -10.47
C ASN A 590 -58.09 -10.80 -10.09
N ASN A 591 -57.46 -9.97 -10.93
CA ASN A 591 -57.46 -9.74 -12.37
C ASN A 591 -56.38 -8.69 -12.74
N GLN A 592 -55.83 -8.85 -13.97
CA GLN A 592 -55.56 -7.81 -15.00
C GLN A 592 -54.53 -6.72 -14.70
N ASP A 593 -53.71 -6.22 -15.62
CA ASP A 593 -53.30 -6.55 -17.00
C ASP A 593 -52.28 -5.44 -17.33
N LYS A 594 -51.23 -5.74 -18.11
CA LYS A 594 -50.76 -4.91 -19.24
C LYS A 594 -49.51 -5.52 -19.87
N ASN A 595 -49.70 -5.96 -21.11
CA ASN A 595 -48.68 -6.24 -22.10
C ASN A 595 -47.84 -4.99 -22.39
N GLU A 596 -46.54 -5.17 -22.66
CA GLU A 596 -45.87 -4.60 -23.84
C GLU A 596 -44.48 -5.26 -24.06
N ASP A 597 -44.32 -5.80 -25.26
CA ASP A 597 -43.11 -5.97 -26.07
C ASP A 597 -41.92 -6.83 -25.60
N ALA A 598 -41.96 -8.09 -26.05
CA ALA A 598 -40.80 -8.93 -26.28
C ALA A 598 -39.99 -8.46 -27.50
N LYS A 599 -38.76 -8.00 -27.28
CA LYS A 599 -37.69 -8.01 -28.29
C LYS A 599 -36.68 -9.08 -27.93
N ALA A 600 -36.62 -10.12 -28.74
CA ALA A 600 -35.63 -11.18 -28.70
C ALA A 600 -34.22 -10.60 -28.92
N GLY A 601 -33.44 -10.50 -27.86
CA GLY A 601 -31.99 -10.38 -27.92
C GLY A 601 -31.39 -11.78 -27.85
N ALA A 602 -30.91 -12.29 -28.99
CA ALA A 602 -30.14 -13.52 -29.05
C ALA A 602 -28.78 -13.29 -28.37
N THR A 603 -28.60 -13.81 -27.16
CA THR A 603 -27.30 -13.93 -26.51
C THR A 603 -26.54 -15.07 -27.19
N MET A 604 -25.60 -14.74 -28.07
CA MET A 604 -24.63 -15.73 -28.57
C MET A 604 -23.67 -16.09 -27.44
N THR A 605 -23.80 -17.30 -26.92
CA THR A 605 -22.74 -18.00 -26.18
C THR A 605 -21.62 -18.32 -27.16
N ALA A 606 -20.55 -17.51 -27.15
CA ALA A 606 -19.30 -17.88 -27.80
C ALA A 606 -18.61 -18.96 -26.96
N GLN A 607 -18.86 -20.23 -27.29
CA GLN A 607 -17.97 -21.32 -26.95
C GLN A 607 -16.66 -21.11 -27.71
N ALA A 608 -15.65 -20.56 -27.04
CA ALA A 608 -14.29 -20.51 -27.55
C ALA A 608 -13.70 -21.93 -27.50
N GLY A 609 -14.02 -22.73 -28.52
CA GLY A 609 -13.22 -23.92 -28.84
C GLY A 609 -11.84 -23.44 -29.29
N GLY A 610 -10.82 -23.67 -28.47
CA GLY A 610 -9.44 -23.34 -28.80
C GLY A 610 -9.04 -24.03 -30.11
N ALA A 611 -8.80 -23.25 -31.15
CA ALA A 611 -8.09 -23.75 -32.32
C ALA A 611 -6.64 -24.08 -31.90
N PRO A 612 -6.06 -25.20 -32.33
CA PRO A 612 -4.67 -25.54 -32.00
C PRO A 612 -3.75 -24.41 -32.45
N LEU A 613 -2.75 -24.11 -31.60
CA LEU A 613 -1.80 -22.99 -31.73
C LEU A 613 -1.22 -22.84 -33.15
N GLU A 614 -1.06 -23.96 -33.86
CA GLU A 614 -0.56 -23.99 -35.23
C GLU A 614 -1.46 -23.28 -36.25
N ILE A 615 -2.79 -23.34 -36.09
CA ILE A 615 -3.74 -22.66 -36.99
C ILE A 615 -3.69 -21.15 -36.78
N LEU A 616 -3.52 -20.70 -35.53
CA LEU A 616 -3.43 -19.28 -35.22
C LEU A 616 -2.10 -18.69 -35.72
N VAL A 617 -1.00 -19.41 -35.53
CA VAL A 617 0.33 -19.01 -36.03
C VAL A 617 0.35 -18.97 -37.56
N THR A 618 -0.21 -19.96 -38.24
CA THR A 618 -0.30 -19.96 -39.71
C THR A 618 -1.18 -18.84 -40.23
N ALA A 619 -2.31 -18.54 -39.58
CA ALA A 619 -3.17 -17.42 -39.96
C ALA A 619 -2.48 -16.06 -39.83
N VAL A 620 -1.70 -15.85 -38.75
CA VAL A 620 -0.95 -14.60 -38.54
C VAL A 620 0.16 -14.43 -39.57
N ILE A 621 0.89 -15.51 -39.91
CA ILE A 621 1.93 -15.47 -40.94
C ILE A 621 1.33 -15.14 -42.32
N ILE A 622 0.20 -15.75 -42.67
CA ILE A 622 -0.51 -15.47 -43.93
C ILE A 622 -0.97 -13.99 -43.95
N ALA A 623 -1.52 -13.48 -42.85
CA ALA A 623 -1.97 -12.09 -42.77
C ALA A 623 -0.82 -11.09 -42.97
N ILE A 624 0.36 -11.35 -42.38
CA ILE A 624 1.55 -10.51 -42.55
C ILE A 624 2.04 -10.54 -44.01
N LEU A 625 2.10 -11.72 -44.63
CA LEU A 625 2.53 -11.87 -46.03
C LEU A 625 1.58 -11.15 -47.00
N VAL A 626 0.26 -11.28 -46.79
CA VAL A 626 -0.74 -10.58 -47.61
C VAL A 626 -0.61 -9.07 -47.44
N SER A 627 -0.39 -8.59 -46.21
CA SER A 627 -0.23 -7.16 -45.92
C SER A 627 0.99 -6.56 -46.61
N LEU A 628 2.11 -7.29 -46.64
CA LEU A 628 3.33 -6.85 -47.32
C LEU A 628 3.16 -6.80 -48.84
N VAL A 629 2.48 -7.80 -49.42
CA VAL A 629 2.21 -7.82 -50.87
C VAL A 629 1.27 -6.68 -51.26
N VAL A 630 0.19 -6.47 -50.51
CA VAL A 630 -0.74 -5.36 -50.75
C VAL A 630 -0.05 -4.01 -50.58
N GLY A 631 0.75 -3.83 -49.52
CA GLY A 631 1.55 -2.63 -49.30
C GLY A 631 2.54 -2.34 -50.44
N PHE A 632 3.18 -3.38 -50.99
CA PHE A 632 4.07 -3.26 -52.14
C PHE A 632 3.34 -2.82 -53.41
N PHE A 633 2.17 -3.40 -53.72
CA PHE A 633 1.39 -3.01 -54.90
C PHE A 633 0.78 -1.60 -54.78
N ILE A 634 0.32 -1.20 -53.58
CA ILE A 634 -0.16 0.15 -53.32
C ILE A 634 1.00 1.15 -53.44
N GLY A 635 2.16 0.84 -52.87
CA GLY A 635 3.37 1.66 -52.99
C GLY A 635 3.84 1.81 -54.44
N TYR A 636 3.83 0.72 -55.21
CA TYR A 636 4.20 0.70 -56.63
C TYR A 636 3.24 1.55 -57.49
N LYS A 637 1.93 1.49 -57.23
CA LYS A 637 0.92 2.35 -57.87
C LYS A 637 1.11 3.83 -57.50
N PHE A 638 1.41 4.13 -56.24
CA PHE A 638 1.70 5.51 -55.80
C PHE A 638 2.96 6.08 -56.42
N GLN A 639 4.02 5.29 -56.58
CA GLN A 639 5.26 5.71 -57.24
C GLN A 639 5.07 5.91 -58.75
N SER A 640 4.22 5.10 -59.39
CA SER A 640 3.85 5.28 -60.80
C SER A 640 2.98 6.52 -61.05
N CYS A 641 2.16 6.95 -60.07
CA CYS A 641 1.38 8.19 -60.17
C CYS A 641 2.21 9.46 -59.89
N ARG A 642 3.29 9.35 -59.10
CA ARG A 642 4.15 10.49 -58.75
C ARG A 642 5.04 10.95 -59.91
N LYS A 643 5.43 10.04 -60.82
CA LYS A 643 6.24 10.35 -62.00
C LYS A 643 5.52 11.20 -63.06
N ASN A 644 4.18 11.32 -62.99
CA ASN A 644 3.38 12.17 -63.88
C ASN A 644 2.95 13.51 -63.26
N ARG A 645 3.35 13.82 -62.01
CA ARG A 645 2.92 15.03 -61.29
C ARG A 645 4.05 16.02 -60.95
N ASP A 646 5.28 15.77 -61.40
CA ASP A 646 6.43 16.69 -61.21
C ASP A 646 6.56 17.75 -62.33
N ARG A 647 5.49 18.08 -63.07
CA ARG A 647 5.50 19.17 -64.07
C ARG A 647 4.63 20.38 -63.77
N ASP A 648 3.77 20.34 -62.76
CA ASP A 648 2.98 21.50 -62.35
C ASP A 648 3.02 21.61 -60.82
N VAL A 649 3.02 22.84 -60.29
CA VAL A 649 3.11 23.22 -58.86
C VAL A 649 4.53 23.49 -58.33
N PHE A 650 5.28 24.34 -59.01
CA PHE A 650 6.16 25.32 -58.34
C PHE A 650 5.36 26.64 -58.26
N TYR A 651 4.77 26.94 -57.10
CA TYR A 651 4.31 28.26 -56.59
C TYR A 651 3.15 28.03 -55.62
N GLU A 652 3.45 27.82 -54.33
CA GLU A 652 2.65 28.19 -53.14
C GLU A 652 3.00 27.29 -51.94
N SER A 653 4.01 27.70 -51.16
CA SER A 653 4.18 27.21 -49.79
C SER A 653 5.01 28.18 -48.95
N SER A 654 4.55 29.42 -48.85
CA SER A 654 5.08 30.41 -47.91
C SER A 654 3.95 31.20 -47.23
N SER A 655 3.03 30.51 -46.53
CA SER A 655 1.95 31.21 -45.80
C SER A 655 1.22 30.42 -44.70
N LEU A 656 1.75 29.31 -44.14
CA LEU A 656 0.98 28.52 -43.14
C LEU A 656 1.75 28.02 -41.91
N GLN A 657 2.72 28.80 -41.41
CA GLN A 657 3.40 28.49 -40.14
C GLN A 657 3.50 29.69 -39.18
N ARG A 658 2.45 30.53 -39.14
CA ARG A 658 2.34 31.66 -38.20
C ARG A 658 0.98 31.74 -37.49
N GLY A 659 0.50 30.61 -36.97
CA GLY A 659 -0.84 30.55 -36.38
C GLY A 659 -1.04 29.45 -35.34
N ARG A 660 -0.15 29.32 -34.34
CA ARG A 660 -0.44 28.56 -33.11
C ARG A 660 0.57 28.91 -32.02
N ASN A 661 0.41 30.09 -31.43
CA ASN A 661 0.96 30.49 -30.12
C ASN A 661 0.30 31.81 -29.72
N ARG A 662 -0.98 31.78 -29.38
CA ARG A 662 -1.69 32.82 -28.62
C ARG A 662 -2.84 32.18 -27.87
N LEU A 663 -2.66 31.98 -26.56
CA LEU A 663 -3.67 32.05 -25.50
C LEU A 663 -2.99 31.77 -24.16
N SER A 664 -2.45 32.83 -23.54
CA SER A 664 -2.56 33.16 -22.11
C SER A 664 -1.53 34.25 -21.79
N SER A 665 -1.93 35.52 -21.94
CA SER A 665 -1.27 36.67 -21.35
C SER A 665 -2.20 37.23 -20.29
N GLY A 666 -1.75 37.23 -19.04
CA GLY A 666 -2.13 38.21 -18.03
C GLY A 666 -1.06 39.30 -18.03
N ASP A 667 -1.49 40.53 -18.24
CA ASP A 667 -0.63 41.72 -18.33
C ASP A 667 -0.06 42.14 -16.97
N ASN A 668 1.21 42.54 -16.95
CA ASN A 668 1.59 43.80 -16.28
C ASN A 668 2.83 44.39 -16.98
N PRO A 669 2.88 45.72 -17.22
CA PRO A 669 3.86 46.35 -18.10
C PRO A 669 5.08 46.83 -17.30
N TYR A 670 6.27 46.81 -17.89
CA TYR A 670 7.26 47.89 -17.88
C TYR A 670 8.54 47.41 -18.59
N PHE A 671 9.11 48.32 -19.39
CA PHE A 671 10.40 48.26 -20.11
C PHE A 671 10.42 47.63 -21.51
N HIS A 672 10.24 48.50 -22.50
CA HIS A 672 10.98 48.44 -23.77
C HIS A 672 12.32 49.17 -23.62
N THR A 673 13.42 48.58 -24.11
CA THR A 673 14.36 49.24 -25.03
C THR A 673 15.22 48.21 -25.78
N ASP A 674 15.49 48.58 -27.03
CA ASP A 674 16.09 47.92 -28.21
C ASP A 674 17.39 47.08 -28.04
N PRO A 675 17.64 46.04 -28.88
CA PRO A 675 18.88 45.27 -28.91
C PRO A 675 19.77 45.67 -30.11
N LYS A 676 20.86 46.40 -29.88
CA LYS A 676 21.99 46.48 -30.82
C LYS A 676 23.32 46.58 -30.09
N ASN A 677 23.94 45.41 -29.85
CA ASN A 677 25.38 45.13 -29.85
C ASN A 677 25.69 43.98 -28.91
N MET A 678 25.92 42.78 -29.46
CA MET A 678 26.70 41.76 -28.75
C MET A 678 27.50 40.94 -29.76
N GLN A 679 28.82 41.08 -29.67
CA GLN A 679 29.80 40.23 -30.32
C GLN A 679 29.96 38.90 -29.55
N PRO A 680 30.41 37.80 -30.20
CA PRO A 680 30.48 36.49 -29.56
C PRO A 680 31.68 36.39 -28.61
N LEU A 681 31.43 35.98 -27.36
CA LEU A 681 32.45 35.66 -26.36
C LEU A 681 33.01 34.24 -26.59
N LYS A 682 34.35 34.17 -26.66
CA LYS A 682 35.18 32.96 -26.78
C LYS A 682 35.05 32.05 -25.55
N GLN A 683 35.04 30.73 -25.80
CA GLN A 683 35.33 29.68 -24.82
C GLN A 683 36.73 29.85 -24.22
N SER A 684 36.84 29.84 -22.89
CA SER A 684 38.10 29.70 -22.17
C SER A 684 38.12 28.38 -21.39
N ASN A 685 38.97 27.46 -21.83
CA ASN A 685 39.38 26.27 -21.09
C ASN A 685 40.25 26.70 -19.91
N ILE A 686 39.88 26.31 -18.67
CA ILE A 686 40.70 26.54 -17.48
C ILE A 686 41.45 25.24 -17.15
N VAL A 687 42.78 25.32 -17.24
CA VAL A 687 43.73 24.30 -16.77
C VAL A 687 44.06 24.62 -15.32
N VAL A 688 43.82 23.68 -14.41
CA VAL A 688 44.20 23.79 -12.99
C VAL A 688 45.65 23.36 -12.82
N ASN A 689 46.48 24.25 -12.29
CA ASN A 689 47.87 23.96 -11.93
C ASN A 689 48.02 24.02 -10.40
N LEU A 690 48.32 22.90 -9.78
CA LEU A 690 48.57 22.75 -8.33
C LEU A 690 50.02 23.13 -8.02
N LYS A 691 50.23 24.00 -7.02
CA LYS A 691 51.51 24.12 -6.32
C LYS A 691 51.32 24.03 -4.81
N ASN A 692 52.05 23.07 -4.23
CA ASN A 692 52.32 22.89 -2.80
C ASN A 692 53.18 24.03 -2.24
N GLY A 693 52.99 24.38 -0.97
CA GLY A 693 53.93 25.17 -0.16
C GLY A 693 53.42 25.47 1.25
N LYS A 694 54.18 25.03 2.27
CA LYS A 694 53.89 25.07 3.71
C LYS A 694 54.24 26.41 4.40
N ALA A 695 53.58 26.63 5.54
CA ALA A 695 54.05 27.17 6.84
C ALA A 695 53.95 28.68 7.20
N ASN A 696 53.28 28.89 8.36
CA ASN A 696 53.48 29.83 9.48
C ASN A 696 53.34 31.36 9.31
N SER A 697 52.37 31.98 10.00
CA SER A 697 52.57 32.71 11.28
C SER A 697 51.40 33.66 11.65
N LEU A 698 51.14 33.75 12.96
CA LEU A 698 50.30 34.69 13.75
C LEU A 698 49.88 36.04 13.14
N ALA A 699 48.61 36.42 13.34
CA ALA A 699 48.15 37.68 13.97
C ALA A 699 46.61 37.78 14.07
N GLU A 700 46.08 37.96 15.29
CA GLU A 700 44.75 38.54 15.56
C GLU A 700 44.84 40.10 15.62
N PRO A 701 43.77 40.86 15.89
CA PRO A 701 42.52 41.01 15.14
C PRO A 701 42.22 42.49 14.83
N LYS A 702 41.30 42.79 13.89
CA LYS A 702 40.66 44.12 13.81
C LYS A 702 39.15 44.02 13.63
N THR A 703 38.47 44.59 14.61
CA THR A 703 37.06 44.97 14.68
C THR A 703 36.73 46.10 13.70
N VAL A 704 35.61 45.99 12.97
CA VAL A 704 34.81 47.14 12.53
C VAL A 704 33.32 46.77 12.62
N MET A 705 32.56 47.62 13.33
CA MET A 705 31.10 47.54 13.51
C MET A 705 30.31 48.18 12.34
N LYS A 706 29.00 47.87 12.34
CA LYS A 706 27.83 48.58 11.75
C LYS A 706 27.58 48.32 10.25
N SER A 707 26.33 48.17 9.77
CA SER A 707 25.02 48.57 10.30
C SER A 707 23.87 47.72 9.73
N ASN A 708 22.82 47.56 10.54
CA ASN A 708 21.46 47.14 10.15
C ASN A 708 20.87 47.97 9.00
N LYS A 709 20.17 47.31 8.07
CA LYS A 709 19.00 47.88 7.40
C LYS A 709 17.90 46.82 7.27
N VAL A 710 16.82 47.08 8.01
CA VAL A 710 15.49 46.51 7.85
C VAL A 710 14.81 47.30 6.72
N TYR A 711 14.12 46.62 5.81
CA TYR A 711 13.15 47.25 4.92
C TYR A 711 11.76 46.76 5.34
N LEU A 712 10.88 47.75 5.56
CA LEU A 712 9.45 47.61 5.87
C LEU A 712 8.70 46.92 4.75
#